data_AF-A0A0H5PBC5-F1
#
_entry.id   AF-A0A0H5PBC5-F1
#
_cell.length_a   1.000
_cell.length_b   1.000
_cell.length_c   1.000
_cell.angle_alpha   90.00
_cell.angle_beta   90.00
_cell.angle_gamma   90.00
#
_symmetry.space_group_name_H-M   'P 1'
#
loop_
_entity.id
_entity.type
_entity.pdbx_description
1 polymer ?
#
loop_
_entity_poly.entity_id
_entity_poly.type
_entity_poly.pdbx_seq_one_letter_code
_entity_poly.pdbx_strand_id
1 'polypeptide(L)'
;MTRTIEGEQRAGLDRRTLLARSAVGTVALATAGTVGTVGQGVAAAPALAAPDSGYRVGLGISDITGPAAECGMMGYSQFGQDTAGIHLRPRARAFVFEAGAARVVFAVAENGMIVQSVHRGVLLELARRFGDRYTEQNVLLTSTHSHATCGGASHDYAYNLSVLGFQQQVYDAEVQGIVEAIVAAHEDLSPATLALGRAELHDASVNRSRVAFERNPAEDRAHFPGAIDPAVTALSIRKGGREVGAITWFATHNTSMTNQNRLISSDNKGYAAFAHEHIEHGVRYLDGAPEFIAAFAQTNAGDMSPNLNLRPGSGPTDDEFANTRIIGERQHAASKAALAQAAPVRGPVQSLLCYIDLADIAVDGRFTPDGQPRRTAPAAAGVSLIAGSVEDGPGLPGAPIPEGVRNPLIDALGDPRRPAPSWLADAQAPKVIAAPLGLLPPVPWVPNVVPIQLVRIGELYLAAAGGEFTIVAGLRVRRAVAAALGVDLEQVLLQGYANAYHQYVTTPEEYDAQQYEGGSTLFGRYTLPAYQQEFTRLATALATDGTVARGPAPRDVSHLQPNLVPAPGPDTALPDLTFGDVLVQPAPGYARASRWWPSSSRPTRNTTRAATAPSSRCSAGRRTAGCAWPTRGSGRSASTGARPARPPRSPGSPGTFPPTPHRADTGSCTSPVGSPPTAAGIRSPASPTNSTSRERSEPGLGALVPAPGGAALNQEDHQADQADDQAHDAHRASGLPPRAADPDHDQRDQPQQAADGEHGPRVGQPRRDLRHVRGHHPSVAGQIVRSDAGGSRIVWRVTTPSDVRALAGELSLAVVRLTRHLRGRRTDSPVSLTQLSALATLAREGAMTPGALAAKERVQPPSMTRVIASLSDLKLVERKPHPTDGRQIIVSLSESGRALIADEASAREAWMTEQLSGLTGEQLDVLEQAVAIMKQIVAESE
;
A
#
# COMPACT_ATOMS: atom_id res chain seq x y z
N MET A 1 60.15 2.92 -9.51
CA MET A 1 60.73 3.39 -10.80
C MET A 1 61.25 2.18 -11.56
N THR A 2 61.36 2.26 -12.89
CA THR A 2 61.95 1.23 -13.81
C THR A 2 61.19 -0.13 -13.82
N ARG A 3 60.43 -0.59 -14.84
CA ARG A 3 60.64 -0.76 -16.31
C ARG A 3 61.76 -1.81 -16.59
N THR A 4 61.67 -2.81 -17.49
CA THR A 4 60.73 -3.11 -18.62
C THR A 4 60.82 -4.61 -19.05
N ILE A 5 60.14 -5.04 -20.15
CA ILE A 5 60.35 -6.27 -21.00
C ILE A 5 59.64 -7.56 -20.51
N GLU A 6 58.94 -8.41 -21.32
CA GLU A 6 58.22 -8.35 -22.63
C GLU A 6 57.26 -9.57 -22.77
N GLY A 7 56.37 -9.67 -23.78
CA GLY A 7 55.44 -10.82 -23.89
C GLY A 7 54.37 -10.93 -25.01
N GLU A 8 54.48 -10.22 -26.14
CA GLU A 8 53.73 -10.43 -27.42
C GLU A 8 52.17 -10.38 -27.47
N GLN A 9 51.61 -10.54 -28.69
CA GLN A 9 50.20 -10.32 -29.11
C GLN A 9 49.63 -11.63 -29.75
N ARG A 10 48.39 -11.78 -30.30
CA ARG A 10 47.54 -10.87 -31.11
C ARG A 10 46.09 -11.42 -31.29
N ALA A 11 45.20 -10.61 -31.90
CA ALA A 11 43.81 -10.92 -32.27
C ALA A 11 43.70 -12.00 -33.40
N GLY A 12 42.54 -12.58 -33.78
CA GLY A 12 41.12 -12.40 -33.40
C GLY A 12 40.20 -12.59 -34.64
N LEU A 13 38.96 -13.09 -34.50
CA LEU A 13 38.09 -13.48 -35.64
C LEU A 13 36.58 -13.20 -35.45
N ASP A 14 35.81 -13.31 -36.55
CA ASP A 14 34.57 -12.57 -36.83
C ASP A 14 33.26 -13.43 -36.84
N ARG A 15 32.10 -12.76 -36.96
CA ARG A 15 30.73 -13.30 -37.01
C ARG A 15 30.26 -13.67 -38.44
N ARG A 16 29.20 -14.50 -38.48
CA ARG A 16 28.30 -14.86 -39.61
C ARG A 16 28.77 -16.00 -40.53
N THR A 17 27.96 -17.05 -40.60
CA THR A 17 27.21 -17.51 -41.80
C THR A 17 26.11 -18.48 -41.35
N LEU A 18 25.09 -18.72 -42.18
CA LEU A 18 23.84 -19.44 -41.85
C LEU A 18 23.54 -20.54 -42.90
N LEU A 19 22.73 -21.53 -42.51
CA LEU A 19 22.01 -22.52 -43.34
C LEU A 19 22.80 -23.58 -44.13
N ALA A 20 22.51 -24.86 -43.87
CA ALA A 20 22.04 -25.85 -44.87
C ALA A 20 21.53 -27.14 -44.18
N ARG A 21 20.76 -27.98 -44.88
CA ARG A 21 20.16 -29.25 -44.39
C ARG A 21 20.39 -30.39 -45.39
N SER A 22 20.76 -31.59 -44.92
CA SER A 22 20.43 -32.91 -45.53
C SER A 22 21.14 -34.08 -44.81
N ALA A 23 20.79 -35.37 -44.99
CA ALA A 23 19.45 -36.02 -45.08
C ALA A 23 19.61 -37.57 -45.13
N VAL A 24 19.05 -38.33 -44.18
CA VAL A 24 18.71 -39.77 -44.28
C VAL A 24 17.53 -40.08 -43.34
N GLY A 25 16.53 -40.92 -43.64
CA GLY A 25 16.22 -41.52 -44.94
C GLY A 25 15.62 -42.93 -44.93
N THR A 26 14.43 -43.17 -44.34
CA THR A 26 13.67 -44.41 -44.58
C THR A 26 12.15 -44.16 -44.56
N VAL A 27 11.39 -44.87 -45.40
CA VAL A 27 9.92 -44.79 -45.52
C VAL A 27 9.35 -46.21 -45.63
N ALA A 28 8.20 -46.47 -45.01
CA ALA A 28 7.36 -47.64 -45.25
C ALA A 28 5.87 -47.23 -45.24
N LEU A 29 5.01 -48.00 -45.93
CA LEU A 29 3.68 -47.55 -46.37
C LEU A 29 2.58 -47.71 -45.30
N ALA A 30 1.53 -46.91 -45.47
CA ALA A 30 0.24 -47.11 -44.80
C ALA A 30 -0.67 -48.07 -45.60
N THR A 31 -1.53 -48.79 -44.88
CA THR A 31 -2.74 -49.45 -45.41
C THR A 31 -3.92 -49.12 -44.50
N ALA A 32 -5.10 -48.87 -45.08
CA ALA A 32 -6.31 -48.57 -44.33
C ALA A 32 -7.07 -49.85 -43.96
N GLY A 33 -7.65 -49.89 -42.75
CA GLY A 33 -8.51 -50.98 -42.27
C GLY A 33 -9.64 -50.42 -41.40
N THR A 34 -10.83 -51.01 -41.49
CA THR A 34 -12.07 -50.45 -40.95
C THR A 34 -12.49 -51.02 -39.59
N VAL A 35 -12.99 -50.13 -38.72
CA VAL A 35 -14.03 -50.35 -37.68
C VAL A 35 -13.88 -51.57 -36.75
N GLY A 36 -13.66 -51.31 -35.46
CA GLY A 36 -13.83 -52.32 -34.40
C GLY A 36 -13.81 -51.72 -33.00
N THR A 37 -14.98 -51.42 -32.43
CA THR A 37 -15.09 -50.89 -31.06
C THR A 37 -15.17 -52.00 -30.03
N VAL A 38 -14.12 -52.16 -29.21
CA VAL A 38 -14.18 -52.90 -27.94
C VAL A 38 -13.50 -52.05 -26.87
N GLY A 39 -14.25 -51.62 -25.86
CA GLY A 39 -13.70 -50.94 -24.71
C GLY A 39 -13.08 -51.93 -23.73
N GLN A 40 -11.80 -51.75 -23.38
CA GLN A 40 -11.21 -52.34 -22.18
C GLN A 40 -10.84 -51.19 -21.23
N GLY A 41 -11.33 -51.27 -19.99
CA GLY A 41 -10.97 -50.31 -18.96
C GLY A 41 -9.51 -50.48 -18.58
N VAL A 42 -8.69 -49.47 -18.87
CA VAL A 42 -7.33 -49.41 -18.34
C VAL A 42 -7.44 -49.23 -16.83
N ALA A 43 -7.19 -50.30 -16.08
CA ALA A 43 -7.04 -50.22 -14.64
C ALA A 43 -5.91 -49.23 -14.33
N ALA A 44 -6.23 -48.15 -13.61
CA ALA A 44 -5.21 -47.18 -13.22
C ALA A 44 -4.13 -47.91 -12.41
N ALA A 45 -2.89 -47.85 -12.89
CA ALA A 45 -1.76 -48.37 -12.14
C ALA A 45 -1.75 -47.69 -10.74
N PRO A 46 -1.45 -48.42 -9.65
CA PRO A 46 -1.36 -47.80 -8.34
C PRO A 46 -0.34 -46.67 -8.41
N ALA A 47 -0.74 -45.49 -7.94
CA ALA A 47 0.12 -44.32 -7.98
C ALA A 47 1.41 -44.63 -7.22
N LEU A 48 2.52 -44.76 -7.94
CA LEU A 48 3.85 -44.90 -7.33
C LEU A 48 4.01 -43.73 -6.37
N ALA A 49 4.24 -44.05 -5.09
CA ALA A 49 4.47 -43.04 -4.08
C ALA A 49 5.60 -42.12 -4.57
N ALA A 50 5.33 -40.82 -4.62
CA ALA A 50 6.32 -39.85 -5.06
C ALA A 50 7.58 -40.04 -4.18
N PRO A 51 8.79 -40.11 -4.77
CA PRO A 51 10.01 -40.30 -4.00
C PRO A 51 10.10 -39.21 -2.94
N ASP A 52 10.41 -39.60 -1.71
CA ASP A 52 10.34 -38.71 -0.56
C ASP A 52 11.19 -37.46 -0.80
N SER A 53 10.53 -36.31 -0.74
CA SER A 53 11.10 -35.03 -1.15
C SER A 53 12.07 -34.47 -0.12
N GLY A 54 12.05 -35.02 1.09
CA GLY A 54 12.67 -34.46 2.28
C GLY A 54 11.90 -33.28 2.89
N TYR A 55 10.83 -32.80 2.24
CA TYR A 55 10.03 -31.66 2.69
C TYR A 55 8.73 -32.08 3.38
N ARG A 56 8.48 -31.47 4.53
CA ARG A 56 7.12 -31.32 5.09
C ARG A 56 6.71 -29.87 4.96
N VAL A 57 5.46 -29.64 4.55
CA VAL A 57 4.90 -28.29 4.41
C VAL A 57 3.51 -28.24 5.04
N GLY A 58 3.22 -27.17 5.76
CA GLY A 58 1.88 -26.85 6.27
C GLY A 58 1.48 -25.45 5.87
N LEU A 59 0.19 -25.25 5.59
CA LEU A 59 -0.38 -24.03 5.04
C LEU A 59 -1.53 -23.56 5.94
N GLY A 60 -1.63 -22.26 6.18
CA GLY A 60 -2.64 -21.70 7.08
C GLY A 60 -3.06 -20.29 6.69
N ILE A 61 -4.29 -19.92 7.06
CA ILE A 61 -4.88 -18.63 6.72
C ILE A 61 -5.73 -18.12 7.89
N SER A 62 -5.67 -16.82 8.17
CA SER A 62 -6.64 -16.15 9.06
C SER A 62 -6.97 -14.74 8.59
N ASP A 63 -8.05 -14.19 9.14
CA ASP A 63 -8.55 -12.84 8.91
C ASP A 63 -7.69 -11.82 9.67
N ILE A 64 -7.27 -10.72 9.01
CA ILE A 64 -6.57 -9.58 9.65
C ILE A 64 -7.32 -8.26 9.46
N THR A 65 -8.64 -8.31 9.24
CA THR A 65 -9.47 -7.12 9.04
C THR A 65 -9.62 -6.31 10.34
N GLY A 66 -8.96 -5.14 10.40
CA GLY A 66 -9.15 -4.14 11.46
C GLY A 66 -10.53 -3.43 11.43
N PRO A 67 -10.72 -2.35 12.20
CA PRO A 67 -12.01 -1.68 12.34
C PRO A 67 -12.55 -1.10 11.02
N ALA A 68 -13.67 -1.66 10.56
CA ALA A 68 -14.33 -1.31 9.29
C ALA A 68 -14.94 0.10 9.22
N ALA A 69 -14.91 0.86 10.32
CA ALA A 69 -15.39 2.24 10.37
C ALA A 69 -14.55 3.09 11.35
N GLU A 70 -14.30 4.35 10.98
CA GLU A 70 -13.68 5.38 11.84
C GLU A 70 -12.23 5.06 12.28
N CYS A 71 -11.48 4.29 11.49
CA CYS A 71 -10.05 4.08 11.66
C CYS A 71 -9.29 4.67 10.46
N GLY A 72 -8.26 5.50 10.69
CA GLY A 72 -7.41 6.00 9.60
C GLY A 72 -6.79 4.85 8.80
N MET A 73 -6.76 4.99 7.48
CA MET A 73 -6.17 4.02 6.56
C MET A 73 -4.66 4.24 6.40
N MET A 74 -3.93 3.18 6.03
CA MET A 74 -2.47 3.19 5.94
C MET A 74 -1.96 3.30 4.51
N GLY A 75 -0.76 3.86 4.33
CA GLY A 75 -0.14 4.07 3.02
C GLY A 75 -0.13 5.54 2.63
N TYR A 76 -1.19 6.01 1.96
CA TYR A 76 -1.32 7.37 1.42
C TYR A 76 -1.14 8.54 2.40
N SER A 77 -1.04 8.28 3.72
CA SER A 77 -0.76 9.28 4.76
C SER A 77 -1.77 10.44 4.80
N GLN A 78 -3.02 10.19 4.37
CA GLN A 78 -4.09 11.18 4.32
C GLN A 78 -4.82 11.33 5.65
N PHE A 79 -5.03 12.58 6.09
CA PHE A 79 -5.96 12.88 7.18
C PHE A 79 -7.42 12.78 6.68
N GLY A 80 -8.27 12.01 7.37
CA GLY A 80 -9.68 11.85 7.01
C GLY A 80 -9.98 10.76 5.97
N GLN A 81 -8.96 10.05 5.47
CA GLN A 81 -9.15 8.75 4.79
C GLN A 81 -9.38 7.65 5.85
N ASP A 82 -10.48 7.77 6.60
CA ASP A 82 -10.86 6.76 7.59
C ASP A 82 -11.74 5.69 6.95
N THR A 83 -11.65 4.46 7.44
CA THR A 83 -12.51 3.36 7.00
C THR A 83 -14.00 3.72 7.15
N ALA A 84 -14.79 3.29 6.17
CA ALA A 84 -16.23 3.48 6.07
C ALA A 84 -16.85 2.30 5.29
N GLY A 85 -16.37 1.08 5.54
CA GLY A 85 -16.84 -0.13 4.89
C GLY A 85 -15.77 -1.20 4.62
N ILE A 86 -16.18 -2.27 3.94
CA ILE A 86 -15.32 -3.35 3.43
C ILE A 86 -15.70 -3.65 1.99
N HIS A 87 -14.70 -3.84 1.14
CA HIS A 87 -14.78 -4.40 -0.22
C HIS A 87 -14.21 -5.83 -0.24
N LEU A 88 -12.94 -5.99 0.15
CA LEU A 88 -12.27 -7.29 0.21
C LEU A 88 -11.48 -7.38 1.53
N ARG A 89 -11.67 -8.47 2.28
CA ARG A 89 -11.06 -8.61 3.61
C ARG A 89 -9.57 -8.97 3.54
N PRO A 90 -8.69 -8.24 4.25
CA PRO A 90 -7.34 -8.66 4.55
C PRO A 90 -7.25 -10.02 5.24
N ARG A 91 -6.29 -10.82 4.81
CA ARG A 91 -5.87 -12.08 5.45
C ARG A 91 -4.36 -12.15 5.63
N ALA A 92 -3.93 -12.93 6.62
CA ALA A 92 -2.57 -13.46 6.69
C ALA A 92 -2.57 -14.88 6.12
N ARG A 93 -1.59 -15.23 5.28
CA ARG A 93 -1.33 -16.58 4.77
C ARG A 93 0.06 -17.02 5.17
N ALA A 94 0.16 -18.13 5.90
CA ALA A 94 1.41 -18.65 6.40
C ALA A 94 1.72 -20.02 5.81
N PHE A 95 3.00 -20.27 5.59
CA PHE A 95 3.57 -21.48 5.03
C PHE A 95 4.74 -21.90 5.93
N VAL A 96 4.61 -23.06 6.58
CA VAL A 96 5.67 -23.67 7.39
C VAL A 96 6.40 -24.66 6.50
N PHE A 97 7.65 -24.38 6.15
CA PHE A 97 8.53 -25.27 5.41
C PHE A 97 9.46 -26.00 6.39
N GLU A 98 9.58 -27.31 6.28
CA GLU A 98 10.48 -28.15 7.08
C GLU A 98 11.25 -29.10 6.18
N ALA A 99 12.56 -29.20 6.38
CA ALA A 99 13.42 -30.21 5.76
C ALA A 99 14.49 -30.68 6.75
N GLY A 100 14.50 -31.98 7.04
CA GLY A 100 15.29 -32.53 8.14
C GLY A 100 14.91 -31.90 9.48
N ALA A 101 15.88 -31.38 10.22
CA ALA A 101 15.65 -30.65 11.47
C ALA A 101 15.38 -29.15 11.28
N ALA A 102 15.58 -28.61 10.08
CA ALA A 102 15.43 -27.19 9.81
C ALA A 102 13.99 -26.84 9.42
N ARG A 103 13.44 -25.76 9.99
CA ARG A 103 12.08 -25.29 9.73
C ARG A 103 12.06 -23.77 9.63
N VAL A 104 11.36 -23.22 8.63
CA VAL A 104 11.13 -21.78 8.42
C VAL A 104 9.64 -21.51 8.21
N VAL A 105 9.16 -20.41 8.78
CA VAL A 105 7.84 -19.82 8.50
C VAL A 105 8.02 -18.70 7.49
N PHE A 106 7.24 -18.71 6.42
CA PHE A 106 7.03 -17.58 5.53
C PHE A 106 5.56 -17.17 5.60
N ALA A 107 5.25 -15.93 5.99
CA ALA A 107 3.88 -15.45 6.09
C ALA A 107 3.67 -14.12 5.36
N VAL A 108 2.62 -14.05 4.53
CA VAL A 108 2.22 -12.86 3.77
C VAL A 108 0.95 -12.27 4.38
N ALA A 109 1.03 -11.04 4.88
CA ALA A 109 -0.10 -10.28 5.40
C ALA A 109 -0.64 -9.31 4.34
N GLU A 110 -1.96 -9.34 4.09
CA GLU A 110 -2.64 -8.39 3.20
C GLU A 110 -2.86 -7.00 3.84
N ASN A 111 -1.82 -6.42 4.45
CA ASN A 111 -1.85 -5.11 5.11
C ASN A 111 -0.94 -4.08 4.40
N GLY A 112 -0.70 -2.91 5.02
CA GLY A 112 0.17 -1.87 4.48
C GLY A 112 1.68 -2.15 4.61
N MET A 113 2.13 -2.76 5.70
CA MET A 113 3.53 -3.18 5.91
C MET A 113 3.66 -4.02 7.18
N ILE A 114 4.70 -4.85 7.32
CA ILE A 114 5.04 -5.47 8.61
C ILE A 114 5.82 -4.45 9.44
N VAL A 115 5.16 -3.79 10.39
CA VAL A 115 5.83 -2.92 11.36
C VAL A 115 6.55 -3.76 12.44
N GLN A 116 7.66 -3.24 12.97
CA GLN A 116 8.53 -3.95 13.92
C GLN A 116 7.80 -4.33 15.22
N SER A 117 6.81 -3.52 15.63
CA SER A 117 5.87 -3.82 16.73
C SER A 117 5.09 -5.11 16.49
N VAL A 118 4.51 -5.29 15.30
CA VAL A 118 3.70 -6.47 14.94
C VAL A 118 4.58 -7.71 14.82
N HIS A 119 5.76 -7.59 14.18
CA HIS A 119 6.73 -8.69 14.14
C HIS A 119 7.13 -9.15 15.56
N ARG A 120 7.42 -8.23 16.47
CA ARG A 120 7.69 -8.55 17.89
C ARG A 120 6.48 -9.18 18.58
N GLY A 121 5.26 -8.66 18.36
CA GLY A 121 4.04 -9.21 18.93
C GLY A 121 3.77 -10.66 18.51
N VAL A 122 3.97 -10.96 17.21
CA VAL A 122 3.86 -12.32 16.66
C VAL A 122 4.91 -13.24 17.28
N LEU A 123 6.18 -12.82 17.38
CA LEU A 123 7.23 -13.62 18.00
C LEU A 123 6.96 -13.91 19.48
N LEU A 124 6.44 -12.95 20.25
CA LEU A 124 6.09 -13.15 21.66
C LEU A 124 4.93 -14.16 21.83
N GLU A 125 3.89 -14.08 21.00
CA GLU A 125 2.78 -15.05 21.01
C GLU A 125 3.19 -16.44 20.53
N LEU A 126 4.08 -16.54 19.53
CA LEU A 126 4.63 -17.82 19.08
C LEU A 126 5.53 -18.44 20.16
N ALA A 127 6.41 -17.67 20.80
CA ALA A 127 7.23 -18.15 21.91
C ALA A 127 6.37 -18.65 23.09
N ARG A 128 5.29 -17.94 23.43
CA ARG A 128 4.33 -18.36 24.48
C ARG A 128 3.60 -19.67 24.16
N ARG A 129 3.44 -20.02 22.88
CA ARG A 129 2.72 -21.24 22.43
C ARG A 129 3.65 -22.42 22.10
N PHE A 130 4.88 -22.13 21.67
CA PHE A 130 5.75 -23.10 21.02
C PHE A 130 7.20 -23.10 21.51
N GLY A 131 7.57 -22.23 22.46
CA GLY A 131 8.93 -22.10 22.96
C GLY A 131 9.89 -21.55 21.89
N ASP A 132 11.09 -22.14 21.82
CA ASP A 132 12.17 -21.81 20.89
C ASP A 132 11.94 -22.29 19.44
N ARG A 133 10.90 -23.08 19.19
CA ARG A 133 10.52 -23.61 17.87
C ARG A 133 10.33 -22.56 16.78
N TYR A 134 9.89 -21.36 17.16
CA TYR A 134 9.62 -20.24 16.26
C TYR A 134 10.21 -18.96 16.84
N THR A 135 11.31 -18.49 16.24
CA THR A 135 12.05 -17.29 16.65
C THR A 135 12.29 -16.39 15.45
N GLU A 136 12.84 -15.20 15.69
CA GLU A 136 13.34 -14.29 14.65
C GLU A 136 14.24 -14.98 13.61
N GLN A 137 15.02 -16.00 14.00
CA GLN A 137 15.91 -16.70 13.06
C GLN A 137 15.13 -17.48 11.98
N ASN A 138 13.91 -17.92 12.25
CA ASN A 138 13.14 -18.77 11.35
C ASN A 138 11.69 -18.32 11.09
N VAL A 139 11.32 -17.10 11.46
CA VAL A 139 10.03 -16.50 11.12
C VAL A 139 10.26 -15.29 10.20
N LEU A 140 9.82 -15.39 8.95
CA LEU A 140 9.78 -14.30 7.97
C LEU A 140 8.33 -13.87 7.77
N LEU A 141 8.01 -12.64 8.17
CA LEU A 141 6.73 -11.98 7.92
C LEU A 141 6.94 -10.92 6.83
N THR A 142 6.12 -10.93 5.79
CA THR A 142 6.09 -9.92 4.72
C THR A 142 4.67 -9.41 4.46
N SER A 143 4.55 -8.33 3.70
CA SER A 143 3.29 -7.65 3.41
C SER A 143 2.97 -7.64 1.91
N THR A 144 1.68 -7.56 1.55
CA THR A 144 1.27 -7.22 0.19
C THR A 144 1.35 -5.72 -0.10
N HIS A 145 1.56 -4.87 0.92
CA HIS A 145 1.61 -3.41 0.83
C HIS A 145 0.32 -2.76 0.31
N SER A 146 -0.85 -3.24 0.78
CA SER A 146 -2.16 -2.63 0.49
C SER A 146 -2.29 -1.24 1.13
N HIS A 147 -2.54 -0.21 0.33
CA HIS A 147 -2.89 1.13 0.83
C HIS A 147 -4.38 1.27 1.20
N ALA A 148 -5.12 0.16 1.18
CA ALA A 148 -6.55 0.11 1.45
C ALA A 148 -6.91 -0.62 2.76
N THR A 149 -6.00 -0.69 3.74
CA THR A 149 -6.26 -1.26 5.07
C THR A 149 -6.18 -0.22 6.19
N CYS A 150 -6.64 -0.61 7.39
CA CYS A 150 -6.42 0.17 8.61
C CYS A 150 -4.92 0.42 8.87
N GLY A 151 -4.60 1.56 9.48
CA GLY A 151 -3.27 1.86 10.03
C GLY A 151 -3.25 1.91 11.55
N GLY A 152 -2.14 2.37 12.12
CA GLY A 152 -2.01 2.57 13.57
C GLY A 152 -1.47 1.37 14.34
N ALA A 153 -1.00 0.30 13.68
CA ALA A 153 -0.34 -0.84 14.35
C ALA A 153 1.13 -0.60 14.72
N SER A 154 1.73 0.51 14.28
CA SER A 154 3.15 0.80 14.54
C SER A 154 3.38 1.28 15.97
N HIS A 155 4.54 0.96 16.53
CA HIS A 155 5.05 1.66 17.72
C HIS A 155 5.93 2.87 17.36
N ASP A 156 6.33 3.01 16.09
CA ASP A 156 7.17 4.11 15.60
C ASP A 156 6.30 5.27 15.10
N TYR A 157 6.40 6.44 15.76
CA TYR A 157 5.40 7.50 15.66
C TYR A 157 5.15 8.06 14.26
N ALA A 158 6.14 8.04 13.36
CA ALA A 158 5.98 8.53 11.99
C ALA A 158 4.87 7.79 11.23
N TYR A 159 4.69 6.50 11.46
CA TYR A 159 3.73 5.65 10.75
C TYR A 159 2.31 5.71 11.32
N ASN A 160 2.11 6.45 12.42
CA ASN A 160 0.80 6.68 13.03
C ASN A 160 0.29 8.13 12.83
N LEU A 161 1.04 9.00 12.12
CA LEU A 161 0.75 10.43 12.02
C LEU A 161 -0.62 10.75 11.41
N SER A 162 -0.98 10.15 10.26
CA SER A 162 -2.28 10.34 9.61
C SER A 162 -3.44 9.66 10.35
N VAL A 163 -3.12 8.60 11.11
CA VAL A 163 -4.06 7.79 11.90
C VAL A 163 -4.32 8.41 13.30
N LEU A 164 -3.64 9.52 13.62
CA LEU A 164 -3.71 10.23 14.91
C LEU A 164 -3.32 9.35 16.12
N GLY A 165 -2.40 8.39 15.91
CA GLY A 165 -1.84 7.56 16.98
C GLY A 165 -2.12 6.05 16.87
N PHE A 166 -1.71 5.32 17.91
CA PHE A 166 -1.68 3.86 17.94
C PHE A 166 -3.08 3.26 18.16
N GLN A 167 -3.48 2.36 17.27
CA GLN A 167 -4.79 1.70 17.30
C GLN A 167 -4.63 0.25 17.75
N GLN A 168 -4.75 0.00 19.07
CA GLN A 168 -4.67 -1.33 19.67
C GLN A 168 -5.54 -2.37 18.93
N GLN A 169 -6.76 -2.00 18.53
CA GLN A 169 -7.67 -2.89 17.79
C GLN A 169 -7.14 -3.29 16.40
N VAL A 170 -6.24 -2.51 15.79
CA VAL A 170 -5.56 -2.86 14.54
C VAL A 170 -4.34 -3.72 14.82
N TYR A 171 -3.55 -3.37 15.84
CA TYR A 171 -2.41 -4.17 16.29
C TYR A 171 -2.82 -5.62 16.65
N ASP A 172 -3.86 -5.77 17.47
CA ASP A 172 -4.43 -7.07 17.82
C ASP A 172 -4.99 -7.77 16.56
N ALA A 173 -5.66 -7.00 15.69
CA ALA A 173 -6.19 -7.47 14.41
C ALA A 173 -5.11 -7.81 13.36
N GLU A 174 -3.82 -7.54 13.60
CA GLU A 174 -2.72 -8.06 12.78
C GLU A 174 -2.02 -9.22 13.49
N VAL A 175 -1.53 -9.00 14.72
CA VAL A 175 -0.71 -9.98 15.47
C VAL A 175 -1.41 -11.33 15.62
N GLN A 176 -2.63 -11.38 16.16
CA GLN A 176 -3.24 -12.67 16.50
C GLN A 176 -3.58 -13.49 15.24
N GLY A 177 -3.87 -12.84 14.11
CA GLY A 177 -4.23 -13.53 12.86
C GLY A 177 -3.04 -14.01 12.05
N ILE A 178 -1.91 -13.28 12.13
CA ILE A 178 -0.63 -13.82 11.68
C ILE A 178 -0.28 -15.05 12.54
N VAL A 179 -0.44 -14.98 13.86
CA VAL A 179 -0.24 -16.14 14.76
C VAL A 179 -1.20 -17.29 14.44
N GLU A 180 -2.50 -17.04 14.23
CA GLU A 180 -3.50 -18.06 13.86
C GLU A 180 -3.17 -18.73 12.52
N ALA A 181 -2.76 -17.95 11.51
CA ALA A 181 -2.32 -18.51 10.23
C ALA A 181 -1.09 -19.40 10.42
N ILE A 182 -0.12 -19.01 11.25
CA ILE A 182 1.09 -19.79 11.56
C ILE A 182 0.76 -21.03 12.40
N VAL A 183 -0.21 -20.96 13.31
CA VAL A 183 -0.72 -22.10 14.09
C VAL A 183 -1.40 -23.12 13.17
N ALA A 184 -2.33 -22.68 12.30
CA ALA A 184 -2.96 -23.57 11.32
C ALA A 184 -1.92 -24.19 10.36
N ALA A 185 -0.93 -23.42 9.93
CA ALA A 185 0.18 -23.92 9.11
C ALA A 185 1.12 -24.86 9.89
N HIS A 186 1.20 -24.78 11.22
CA HIS A 186 1.93 -25.75 12.04
C HIS A 186 1.15 -27.06 12.19
N GLU A 187 -0.17 -26.98 12.34
CA GLU A 187 -1.08 -28.12 12.49
C GLU A 187 -1.24 -28.92 11.18
N ASP A 188 -1.19 -28.26 10.02
CA ASP A 188 -1.23 -28.87 8.68
C ASP A 188 0.14 -29.47 8.22
N LEU A 189 1.19 -29.43 9.04
CA LEU A 189 2.56 -29.77 8.63
C LEU A 189 2.76 -31.26 8.25
N SER A 190 2.71 -31.55 6.94
CA SER A 190 2.67 -32.91 6.38
C SER A 190 3.54 -33.06 5.12
N PRO A 191 3.94 -34.28 4.70
CA PRO A 191 4.83 -34.49 3.56
C PRO A 191 4.32 -33.85 2.27
N ALA A 192 5.18 -33.12 1.57
CA ALA A 192 4.83 -32.33 0.39
C ALA A 192 5.96 -32.28 -0.64
N THR A 193 5.61 -32.11 -1.91
CA THR A 193 6.57 -31.75 -2.98
C THR A 193 6.45 -30.26 -3.32
N LEU A 194 7.58 -29.67 -3.71
CA LEU A 194 7.71 -28.27 -4.11
C LEU A 194 8.13 -28.18 -5.57
N ALA A 195 7.59 -27.22 -6.31
CA ALA A 195 8.02 -26.91 -7.67
C ALA A 195 8.07 -25.40 -7.91
N LEU A 196 9.17 -24.90 -8.48
CA LEU A 196 9.41 -23.47 -8.72
C LEU A 196 9.35 -23.17 -10.23
N GLY A 197 8.46 -22.28 -10.62
CA GLY A 197 8.29 -21.80 -11.99
C GLY A 197 8.55 -20.31 -12.11
N ARG A 198 8.82 -19.85 -13.33
CA ARG A 198 9.06 -18.43 -13.66
C ARG A 198 8.31 -18.03 -14.93
N ALA A 199 7.87 -16.78 -14.99
CA ALA A 199 7.26 -16.14 -16.15
C ALA A 199 7.56 -14.64 -16.13
N GLU A 200 7.07 -13.90 -17.13
CA GLU A 200 7.14 -12.43 -17.17
C GLU A 200 5.74 -11.83 -17.25
N LEU A 201 5.57 -10.63 -16.67
CA LEU A 201 4.32 -9.86 -16.70
C LEU A 201 4.63 -8.38 -16.94
N HIS A 202 4.33 -7.91 -18.17
CA HIS A 202 4.72 -6.58 -18.65
C HIS A 202 3.59 -5.52 -18.61
N ASP A 203 2.36 -5.91 -18.27
CA ASP A 203 1.18 -5.03 -18.31
C ASP A 203 0.47 -4.88 -16.95
N ALA A 204 1.18 -5.14 -15.85
CA ALA A 204 0.69 -5.00 -14.47
C ALA A 204 1.55 -4.11 -13.57
N SER A 205 2.55 -3.41 -14.12
CA SER A 205 3.32 -2.38 -13.42
C SER A 205 3.83 -1.32 -14.41
N VAL A 206 4.13 -0.11 -13.90
CA VAL A 206 4.80 0.98 -14.62
C VAL A 206 5.74 1.72 -13.66
N ASN A 207 6.86 2.24 -14.16
CA ASN A 207 7.81 2.97 -13.34
C ASN A 207 7.33 4.41 -13.06
N ARG A 208 7.05 4.73 -11.79
CA ARG A 208 6.63 6.07 -11.36
C ARG A 208 7.78 7.07 -11.21
N SER A 209 9.00 6.58 -10.99
CA SER A 209 10.23 7.39 -10.82
C SER A 209 11.25 7.15 -11.94
N ARG A 210 10.76 7.15 -13.19
CA ARG A 210 11.56 6.92 -14.40
C ARG A 210 12.78 7.84 -14.52
N VAL A 211 12.69 9.08 -14.02
CA VAL A 211 13.80 10.06 -14.06
C VAL A 211 14.94 9.66 -13.10
N ALA A 212 14.62 9.06 -11.96
CA ALA A 212 15.60 8.45 -11.07
C ALA A 212 16.18 7.17 -11.69
N PHE A 213 15.34 6.29 -12.26
CA PHE A 213 15.79 5.06 -12.92
C PHE A 213 16.83 5.32 -14.03
N GLU A 214 16.62 6.33 -14.89
CA GLU A 214 17.54 6.64 -16.00
C GLU A 214 18.91 7.18 -15.55
N ARG A 215 19.10 7.47 -14.26
CA ARG A 215 20.41 7.86 -13.67
C ARG A 215 21.28 6.67 -13.30
N ASN A 216 20.71 5.46 -13.17
CA ASN A 216 21.48 4.24 -12.90
C ASN A 216 22.45 3.90 -14.05
N PRO A 217 23.57 3.20 -13.79
CA PRO A 217 24.51 2.72 -14.81
C PRO A 217 23.85 1.89 -15.92
N ALA A 218 24.43 1.91 -17.12
CA ALA A 218 23.86 1.25 -18.29
C ALA A 218 23.67 -0.27 -18.10
N GLU A 219 24.53 -0.94 -17.32
CA GLU A 219 24.43 -2.37 -16.99
C GLU A 219 23.28 -2.73 -16.02
N ASP A 220 22.79 -1.77 -15.27
CA ASP A 220 21.58 -1.92 -14.44
C ASP A 220 20.34 -1.68 -15.29
N ARG A 221 20.33 -0.61 -16.09
CA ARG A 221 19.20 -0.29 -16.98
C ARG A 221 19.00 -1.34 -18.07
N ALA A 222 20.08 -2.00 -18.53
CA ALA A 222 20.02 -3.09 -19.49
C ALA A 222 19.33 -4.36 -18.96
N HIS A 223 19.28 -4.57 -17.64
CA HIS A 223 18.52 -5.67 -17.04
C HIS A 223 17.01 -5.40 -17.02
N PHE A 224 16.61 -4.12 -17.01
CA PHE A 224 15.22 -3.66 -17.02
C PHE A 224 14.94 -2.74 -18.21
N PRO A 225 14.92 -3.24 -19.46
CA PRO A 225 14.81 -2.38 -20.66
C PRO A 225 13.49 -1.59 -20.73
N GLY A 226 12.41 -2.07 -20.12
CA GLY A 226 11.15 -1.34 -19.95
C GLY A 226 11.16 -0.32 -18.79
N ALA A 227 12.21 -0.31 -17.97
CA ALA A 227 12.28 0.23 -16.61
C ALA A 227 11.28 -0.37 -15.62
N ILE A 228 10.78 -1.58 -15.88
CA ILE A 228 9.99 -2.39 -14.94
C ILE A 228 10.77 -3.66 -14.58
N ASP A 229 10.49 -4.27 -13.43
CA ASP A 229 10.86 -5.65 -13.14
C ASP A 229 9.66 -6.55 -13.50
N PRO A 230 9.66 -7.22 -14.67
CA PRO A 230 8.53 -8.03 -15.11
C PRO A 230 8.53 -9.43 -14.47
N ALA A 231 9.55 -9.79 -13.66
CA ALA A 231 9.78 -11.17 -13.27
C ALA A 231 8.70 -11.68 -12.29
N VAL A 232 7.99 -12.72 -12.72
CA VAL A 232 7.03 -13.47 -11.89
C VAL A 232 7.67 -14.80 -11.50
N THR A 233 7.90 -15.01 -10.21
CA THR A 233 8.35 -16.30 -9.68
C THR A 233 7.23 -16.93 -8.86
N ALA A 234 6.94 -18.21 -9.08
CA ALA A 234 5.84 -18.90 -8.41
C ALA A 234 6.27 -20.29 -7.90
N LEU A 235 5.97 -20.56 -6.63
CA LEU A 235 6.24 -21.83 -5.94
C LEU A 235 4.91 -22.58 -5.74
N SER A 236 4.75 -23.73 -6.38
CA SER A 236 3.67 -24.70 -6.14
C SER A 236 4.01 -25.62 -4.98
N ILE A 237 3.01 -25.89 -4.14
CA ILE A 237 3.08 -26.78 -2.98
C ILE A 237 2.06 -27.90 -3.17
N ARG A 238 2.51 -29.16 -3.16
CA ARG A 238 1.68 -30.32 -3.48
C ARG A 238 1.73 -31.39 -2.39
N LYS A 239 0.58 -31.91 -1.96
CA LYS A 239 0.44 -32.99 -0.97
C LYS A 239 -0.31 -34.16 -1.59
N GLY A 240 0.19 -35.39 -1.41
CA GLY A 240 -0.40 -36.59 -2.01
C GLY A 240 -0.57 -36.49 -3.55
N GLY A 241 0.30 -35.73 -4.22
CA GLY A 241 0.20 -35.44 -5.66
C GLY A 241 -0.77 -34.32 -6.06
N ARG A 242 -1.71 -33.91 -5.19
CA ARG A 242 -2.63 -32.78 -5.41
C ARG A 242 -1.94 -31.46 -5.06
N GLU A 243 -2.19 -30.39 -5.82
CA GLU A 243 -1.77 -29.04 -5.43
C GLU A 243 -2.65 -28.49 -4.30
N VAL A 244 -2.02 -27.94 -3.26
CA VAL A 244 -2.67 -27.42 -2.05
C VAL A 244 -2.38 -25.94 -1.80
N GLY A 245 -1.47 -25.34 -2.55
CA GLY A 245 -1.27 -23.91 -2.50
C GLY A 245 -0.13 -23.41 -3.37
N ALA A 246 -0.05 -22.08 -3.48
CA ALA A 246 0.94 -21.39 -4.28
C ALA A 246 1.42 -20.10 -3.60
N ILE A 247 2.70 -19.76 -3.79
CA ILE A 247 3.27 -18.47 -3.42
C ILE A 247 3.81 -17.82 -4.69
N THR A 248 3.40 -16.58 -4.98
CA THR A 248 3.83 -15.82 -6.16
C THR A 248 4.49 -14.51 -5.76
N TRP A 249 5.64 -14.21 -6.34
CA TRP A 249 6.40 -12.97 -6.17
C TRP A 249 6.37 -12.15 -7.47
N PHE A 250 6.04 -10.86 -7.36
CA PHE A 250 6.01 -9.91 -8.48
C PHE A 250 6.03 -8.45 -7.98
N ALA A 251 6.69 -7.54 -8.71
CA ALA A 251 6.95 -6.16 -8.30
C ALA A 251 5.86 -5.15 -8.76
N THR A 252 4.86 -4.92 -7.91
CA THR A 252 3.88 -3.81 -8.08
C THR A 252 3.33 -3.35 -6.74
N HIS A 253 3.26 -2.04 -6.49
CA HIS A 253 2.46 -1.46 -5.40
C HIS A 253 1.01 -1.96 -5.43
N ASN A 254 0.44 -2.10 -4.23
CA ASN A 254 -0.92 -2.59 -4.03
C ASN A 254 -1.84 -1.38 -3.75
N THR A 255 -1.86 -0.48 -4.75
CA THR A 255 -2.40 0.90 -4.78
C THR A 255 -3.40 1.11 -5.94
N SER A 256 -4.14 0.07 -6.32
CA SER A 256 -5.19 0.20 -7.35
C SER A 256 -6.47 0.87 -6.83
N MET A 257 -6.76 0.71 -5.54
CA MET A 257 -7.75 1.46 -4.76
C MET A 257 -7.12 2.78 -4.29
N THR A 258 -7.71 3.91 -4.66
CA THR A 258 -7.09 5.24 -4.52
C THR A 258 -7.11 5.80 -3.08
N ASN A 259 -6.43 6.93 -2.88
CA ASN A 259 -6.52 7.73 -1.65
C ASN A 259 -7.93 8.33 -1.38
N GLN A 260 -8.88 8.20 -2.32
CA GLN A 260 -10.29 8.56 -2.15
C GLN A 260 -11.15 7.38 -1.67
N ASN A 261 -10.66 6.14 -1.82
CA ASN A 261 -11.34 4.96 -1.32
C ASN A 261 -11.39 4.95 0.21
N ARG A 262 -12.54 4.53 0.76
CA ARG A 262 -12.78 4.36 2.19
C ARG A 262 -13.26 2.94 2.58
N LEU A 263 -13.28 2.00 1.64
CA LEU A 263 -13.59 0.60 1.89
C LEU A 263 -12.30 -0.19 2.16
N ILE A 264 -12.28 -1.00 3.22
CA ILE A 264 -11.16 -1.92 3.44
C ILE A 264 -11.04 -2.87 2.24
N SER A 265 -9.85 -2.95 1.65
CA SER A 265 -9.51 -3.82 0.53
C SER A 265 -8.12 -4.41 0.73
N SER A 266 -7.91 -5.66 0.32
CA SER A 266 -6.56 -6.23 0.13
C SER A 266 -5.96 -5.95 -1.26
N ASP A 267 -6.65 -5.10 -2.05
CA ASP A 267 -6.20 -4.50 -3.31
C ASP A 267 -5.81 -5.56 -4.37
N ASN A 268 -4.98 -5.24 -5.37
CA ASN A 268 -4.78 -6.06 -6.56
C ASN A 268 -4.12 -7.43 -6.27
N LYS A 269 -3.15 -7.51 -5.34
CA LYS A 269 -2.57 -8.77 -4.86
C LYS A 269 -3.56 -9.59 -4.03
N GLY A 270 -4.41 -8.93 -3.24
CA GLY A 270 -5.52 -9.58 -2.55
C GLY A 270 -6.58 -10.12 -3.52
N TYR A 271 -6.84 -9.41 -4.62
CA TYR A 271 -7.70 -9.89 -5.69
C TYR A 271 -7.07 -11.09 -6.43
N ALA A 272 -5.77 -11.06 -6.71
CA ALA A 272 -5.06 -12.19 -7.33
C ALA A 272 -5.15 -13.46 -6.45
N ALA A 273 -4.94 -13.31 -5.14
CA ALA A 273 -5.13 -14.38 -4.16
C ALA A 273 -6.59 -14.88 -4.12
N PHE A 274 -7.57 -13.97 -4.07
CA PHE A 274 -8.99 -14.29 -4.14
C PHE A 274 -9.39 -15.00 -5.45
N ALA A 275 -8.81 -14.61 -6.60
CA ALA A 275 -9.07 -15.27 -7.87
C ALA A 275 -8.59 -16.73 -7.85
N HIS A 276 -7.36 -16.96 -7.39
CA HIS A 276 -6.78 -18.29 -7.29
C HIS A 276 -7.56 -19.18 -6.29
N GLU A 277 -7.81 -18.67 -5.08
CA GLU A 277 -8.53 -19.41 -4.04
C GLU A 277 -10.03 -19.58 -4.36
N HIS A 278 -10.76 -18.50 -4.54
CA HIS A 278 -12.23 -18.49 -4.54
C HIS A 278 -12.85 -18.72 -5.92
N ILE A 279 -12.22 -18.23 -7.00
CA ILE A 279 -12.76 -18.35 -8.36
C ILE A 279 -12.29 -19.65 -9.00
N GLU A 280 -11.00 -19.98 -8.91
CA GLU A 280 -10.42 -21.18 -9.52
C GLU A 280 -10.58 -22.43 -8.63
N HIS A 281 -10.03 -22.41 -7.41
CA HIS A 281 -10.11 -23.55 -6.48
C HIS A 281 -11.41 -23.61 -5.66
N GLY A 282 -12.38 -22.73 -5.93
CA GLY A 282 -13.71 -22.78 -5.32
C GLY A 282 -13.77 -22.53 -3.82
N VAL A 283 -12.68 -22.08 -3.18
CA VAL A 283 -12.54 -21.94 -1.72
C VAL A 283 -13.62 -21.02 -1.13
N ARG A 284 -14.20 -21.44 -0.01
CA ARG A 284 -15.22 -20.70 0.74
C ARG A 284 -14.74 -20.54 2.19
N TYR A 285 -14.23 -19.35 2.52
CA TYR A 285 -13.63 -18.99 3.83
C TYR A 285 -14.59 -19.03 5.04
N LEU A 286 -15.74 -19.70 4.94
CA LEU A 286 -16.73 -19.91 5.99
C LEU A 286 -17.11 -21.39 6.13
N ASP A 287 -16.67 -22.26 5.23
CA ASP A 287 -17.14 -23.64 5.08
C ASP A 287 -16.19 -24.64 5.76
N GLY A 288 -15.04 -24.17 6.28
CA GLY A 288 -14.03 -24.97 6.99
C GLY A 288 -12.61 -24.40 6.80
N ALA A 289 -11.61 -25.23 7.05
CA ALA A 289 -10.25 -25.00 6.57
C ALA A 289 -10.23 -25.08 5.02
N PRO A 290 -9.46 -24.24 4.32
CA PRO A 290 -9.45 -24.21 2.86
C PRO A 290 -8.66 -25.39 2.28
N GLU A 291 -9.15 -25.99 1.19
CA GLU A 291 -8.42 -27.03 0.47
C GLU A 291 -7.24 -26.51 -0.38
N PHE A 292 -7.14 -25.18 -0.53
CA PHE A 292 -6.12 -24.48 -1.30
C PHE A 292 -5.83 -23.08 -0.72
N ILE A 293 -4.57 -22.66 -0.66
CA ILE A 293 -4.15 -21.33 -0.16
C ILE A 293 -3.18 -20.66 -1.16
N ALA A 294 -3.43 -19.41 -1.54
CA ALA A 294 -2.62 -18.68 -2.52
C ALA A 294 -2.14 -17.32 -2.00
N ALA A 295 -0.83 -17.10 -1.94
CA ALA A 295 -0.25 -15.82 -1.53
C ALA A 295 0.45 -15.10 -2.69
N PHE A 296 0.24 -13.78 -2.77
CA PHE A 296 0.88 -12.89 -3.75
C PHE A 296 1.73 -11.87 -2.99
N ALA A 297 3.02 -12.14 -2.89
CA ALA A 297 4.00 -11.34 -2.18
C ALA A 297 4.52 -10.14 -3.00
N GLN A 298 5.16 -9.21 -2.30
CA GLN A 298 6.00 -8.15 -2.88
C GLN A 298 7.44 -8.61 -3.08
N THR A 299 8.19 -7.90 -3.92
CA THR A 299 9.65 -8.01 -4.04
C THR A 299 10.33 -6.65 -3.88
N ASN A 300 10.74 -6.04 -4.99
CA ASN A 300 11.50 -4.80 -5.19
C ASN A 300 10.60 -3.77 -5.90
N ALA A 301 9.43 -3.51 -5.32
CA ALA A 301 8.36 -2.73 -5.94
C ALA A 301 8.45 -1.21 -5.71
N GLY A 302 9.53 -0.68 -5.12
CA GLY A 302 9.63 0.68 -4.59
C GLY A 302 9.32 1.81 -5.59
N ASP A 303 9.49 1.58 -6.88
CA ASP A 303 9.16 2.51 -7.98
C ASP A 303 8.09 1.97 -8.95
N MET A 304 7.44 0.84 -8.64
CA MET A 304 6.49 0.12 -9.50
C MET A 304 5.02 0.39 -9.16
N SER A 305 4.35 1.26 -9.91
CA SER A 305 2.91 1.54 -9.73
C SER A 305 2.01 0.58 -10.54
N PRO A 306 0.83 0.16 -10.03
CA PRO A 306 -0.20 -0.51 -10.83
C PRO A 306 -1.01 0.46 -11.71
N ASN A 307 -0.89 1.77 -11.49
CA ASN A 307 -1.66 2.81 -12.17
C ASN A 307 -0.99 3.14 -13.50
N LEU A 308 -1.27 2.32 -14.53
CA LEU A 308 -0.50 2.27 -15.77
C LEU A 308 -0.47 3.59 -16.57
N ASN A 309 -1.39 4.51 -16.31
CA ASN A 309 -1.42 5.85 -16.92
C ASN A 309 -0.67 6.91 -16.10
N LEU A 310 0.10 6.54 -15.08
CA LEU A 310 0.83 7.42 -14.15
C LEU A 310 -0.08 8.48 -13.50
N ARG A 311 -1.31 8.07 -13.15
CA ARG A 311 -2.33 8.91 -12.51
C ARG A 311 -3.18 8.04 -11.57
N PRO A 312 -3.51 8.50 -10.34
CA PRO A 312 -4.17 7.66 -9.34
C PRO A 312 -5.51 7.11 -9.83
N GLY A 313 -5.70 5.80 -9.76
CA GLY A 313 -6.91 5.12 -10.22
C GLY A 313 -7.07 5.09 -11.75
N SER A 314 -6.01 5.34 -12.52
CA SER A 314 -6.05 5.35 -14.00
C SER A 314 -5.05 4.40 -14.64
N GLY A 315 -5.56 3.58 -15.56
CA GLY A 315 -4.83 2.49 -16.21
C GLY A 315 -4.87 1.23 -15.33
N PRO A 316 -5.55 0.14 -15.74
CA PRO A 316 -6.04 -0.14 -17.10
C PRO A 316 -7.33 0.61 -17.52
N THR A 317 -8.08 1.14 -16.56
CA THR A 317 -9.34 1.90 -16.75
C THR A 317 -9.36 3.12 -15.82
N ASP A 318 -10.43 3.90 -15.78
CA ASP A 318 -10.65 4.98 -14.80
C ASP A 318 -11.57 4.58 -13.62
N ASP A 319 -11.79 3.28 -13.38
CA ASP A 319 -12.47 2.76 -12.18
C ASP A 319 -11.48 1.97 -11.31
N GLU A 320 -11.28 2.43 -10.07
CA GLU A 320 -10.38 1.80 -9.09
C GLU A 320 -10.75 0.33 -8.78
N PHE A 321 -12.04 -0.02 -8.81
CA PHE A 321 -12.50 -1.39 -8.58
C PHE A 321 -12.20 -2.29 -9.78
N ALA A 322 -12.44 -1.81 -11.01
CA ALA A 322 -12.04 -2.50 -12.23
C ALA A 322 -10.52 -2.65 -12.34
N ASN A 323 -9.75 -1.63 -11.99
CA ASN A 323 -8.28 -1.68 -12.01
C ASN A 323 -7.73 -2.69 -11.02
N THR A 324 -8.21 -2.66 -9.77
CA THR A 324 -7.89 -3.63 -8.71
C THR A 324 -8.12 -5.07 -9.19
N ARG A 325 -9.25 -5.31 -9.86
CA ARG A 325 -9.53 -6.60 -10.49
C ARG A 325 -8.56 -6.93 -11.62
N ILE A 326 -8.40 -6.07 -12.63
CA ILE A 326 -7.65 -6.41 -13.85
C ILE A 326 -6.16 -6.63 -13.54
N ILE A 327 -5.56 -5.81 -12.67
CA ILE A 327 -4.17 -5.97 -12.22
C ILE A 327 -4.01 -7.25 -11.37
N GLY A 328 -5.03 -7.65 -10.61
CA GLY A 328 -5.06 -8.93 -9.90
C GLY A 328 -5.26 -10.15 -10.81
N GLU A 329 -6.15 -10.06 -11.80
CA GLU A 329 -6.38 -11.09 -12.82
C GLU A 329 -5.13 -11.32 -13.68
N ARG A 330 -4.39 -10.26 -14.01
CA ARG A 330 -3.07 -10.32 -14.68
C ARG A 330 -2.01 -11.05 -13.84
N GLN A 331 -1.85 -10.67 -12.57
CA GLN A 331 -0.94 -11.36 -11.65
C GLN A 331 -1.30 -12.83 -11.47
N HIS A 332 -2.58 -13.16 -11.36
CA HIS A 332 -3.07 -14.55 -11.30
C HIS A 332 -2.79 -15.32 -12.59
N ALA A 333 -3.00 -14.73 -13.77
CA ALA A 333 -2.70 -15.35 -15.05
C ALA A 333 -1.19 -15.65 -15.20
N ALA A 334 -0.32 -14.70 -14.83
CA ALA A 334 1.13 -14.88 -14.88
C ALA A 334 1.65 -15.89 -13.84
N SER A 335 1.04 -15.92 -12.64
CA SER A 335 1.28 -16.96 -11.64
C SER A 335 1.06 -18.36 -12.23
N LYS A 336 -0.07 -18.58 -12.92
CA LYS A 336 -0.34 -19.87 -13.59
C LYS A 336 0.56 -20.15 -14.79
N ALA A 337 0.97 -19.12 -15.55
CA ALA A 337 1.95 -19.28 -16.62
C ALA A 337 3.36 -19.69 -16.10
N ALA A 338 3.74 -19.21 -14.92
CA ALA A 338 4.93 -19.66 -14.22
C ALA A 338 4.77 -21.09 -13.69
N LEU A 339 3.67 -21.40 -12.99
CA LEU A 339 3.42 -22.72 -12.40
C LEU A 339 3.30 -23.84 -13.46
N ALA A 340 2.76 -23.54 -14.64
CA ALA A 340 2.73 -24.47 -15.77
C ALA A 340 4.12 -24.90 -16.28
N GLN A 341 5.18 -24.19 -15.88
CA GLN A 341 6.58 -24.44 -16.24
C GLN A 341 7.44 -24.76 -15.00
N ALA A 342 6.83 -25.09 -13.86
CA ALA A 342 7.54 -25.27 -12.60
C ALA A 342 8.39 -26.56 -12.55
N ALA A 343 9.67 -26.41 -12.18
CA ALA A 343 10.60 -27.50 -11.99
C ALA A 343 10.65 -27.96 -10.50
N PRO A 344 10.80 -29.27 -10.19
CA PRO A 344 10.84 -29.76 -8.81
C PRO A 344 12.02 -29.21 -8.00
N VAL A 345 11.74 -28.52 -6.89
CA VAL A 345 12.76 -27.93 -6.00
C VAL A 345 13.39 -29.00 -5.13
N ARG A 346 14.71 -28.93 -4.92
CA ARG A 346 15.48 -29.81 -4.02
C ARG A 346 16.45 -29.01 -3.16
N GLY A 347 16.98 -29.63 -2.10
CA GLY A 347 17.95 -29.03 -1.19
C GLY A 347 17.38 -28.75 0.21
N PRO A 348 18.13 -28.05 1.07
CA PRO A 348 17.74 -27.82 2.46
C PRO A 348 16.82 -26.59 2.63
N VAL A 349 16.11 -26.56 3.76
CA VAL A 349 15.60 -25.33 4.35
C VAL A 349 16.70 -24.76 5.25
N GLN A 350 17.02 -23.47 5.11
CA GLN A 350 17.97 -22.78 6.01
C GLN A 350 17.52 -21.32 6.21
N SER A 351 17.91 -20.68 7.32
CA SER A 351 17.82 -19.23 7.46
C SER A 351 18.85 -18.67 8.43
N LEU A 352 19.25 -17.41 8.20
CA LEU A 352 20.04 -16.59 9.11
C LEU A 352 19.41 -15.20 9.21
N LEU A 353 19.25 -14.67 10.42
CA LEU A 353 18.87 -13.28 10.69
C LEU A 353 19.92 -12.57 11.54
N CYS A 354 20.16 -11.30 11.25
CA CYS A 354 20.73 -10.37 12.23
C CYS A 354 20.02 -9.02 12.18
N TYR A 355 20.20 -8.23 13.23
CA TYR A 355 19.84 -6.83 13.26
C TYR A 355 21.02 -5.96 12.84
N ILE A 356 20.73 -4.89 12.13
CA ILE A 356 21.67 -3.85 11.70
C ILE A 356 21.15 -2.48 12.16
N ASP A 357 22.02 -1.60 12.64
CA ASP A 357 21.65 -0.22 12.96
C ASP A 357 21.92 0.68 11.75
N LEU A 358 20.89 0.90 10.93
CA LEU A 358 21.01 1.70 9.71
C LEU A 358 21.40 3.16 9.99
N ALA A 359 21.31 3.66 11.22
CA ALA A 359 21.75 5.02 11.52
C ALA A 359 23.28 5.20 11.54
N ASP A 360 24.07 4.13 11.67
CA ASP A 360 25.54 4.23 11.84
C ASP A 360 26.36 3.05 11.23
N ILE A 361 26.00 2.58 10.04
CA ILE A 361 26.77 1.52 9.34
C ILE A 361 27.96 2.14 8.61
N ALA A 362 29.18 1.72 8.97
CA ALA A 362 30.37 1.95 8.16
C ALA A 362 30.34 1.07 6.90
N VAL A 363 30.47 1.68 5.72
CA VAL A 363 30.38 1.02 4.43
C VAL A 363 31.76 0.97 3.78
N ASP A 364 32.21 -0.24 3.46
CA ASP A 364 33.43 -0.52 2.71
C ASP A 364 33.33 0.04 1.29
N GLY A 365 34.41 0.68 0.81
CA GLY A 365 34.45 1.34 -0.49
C GLY A 365 34.06 0.46 -1.68
N ARG A 366 34.24 -0.87 -1.57
CA ARG A 366 33.84 -1.86 -2.60
C ARG A 366 32.34 -1.87 -2.90
N PHE A 367 31.48 -1.38 -1.99
CA PHE A 367 30.04 -1.26 -2.20
C PHE A 367 29.60 0.16 -2.61
N THR A 368 30.53 1.10 -2.74
CA THR A 368 30.24 2.53 -2.97
C THR A 368 30.56 2.94 -4.42
N PRO A 369 29.77 3.83 -5.06
CA PRO A 369 30.05 4.26 -6.44
C PRO A 369 31.36 5.03 -6.64
N ASP A 370 31.96 5.56 -5.56
CA ASP A 370 33.22 6.32 -5.59
C ASP A 370 34.44 5.51 -5.09
N GLY A 371 34.23 4.24 -4.72
CA GLY A 371 35.28 3.33 -4.26
C GLY A 371 35.86 3.68 -2.88
N GLN A 372 35.31 4.65 -2.16
CA GLN A 372 35.85 5.13 -0.88
C GLN A 372 35.03 4.65 0.31
N PRO A 373 35.62 4.50 1.51
CA PRO A 373 34.84 4.27 2.72
C PRO A 373 33.78 5.35 2.94
N ARG A 374 32.56 4.93 3.30
CA ARG A 374 31.41 5.79 3.57
C ARG A 374 30.71 5.36 4.87
N ARG A 375 29.65 6.06 5.24
CA ARG A 375 28.81 5.75 6.40
C ARG A 375 27.36 6.12 6.07
N THR A 376 26.39 5.40 6.64
CA THR A 376 24.99 5.84 6.65
C THR A 376 24.80 7.00 7.63
N ALA A 377 23.59 7.54 7.75
CA ALA A 377 23.29 8.63 8.68
C ALA A 377 21.97 8.38 9.44
N PRO A 378 21.79 9.00 10.62
CA PRO A 378 20.51 9.00 11.33
C PRO A 378 19.35 9.42 10.42
N ALA A 379 18.20 8.75 10.59
CA ALA A 379 17.07 8.85 9.68
C ALA A 379 16.60 10.30 9.43
N ALA A 380 16.46 10.70 8.17
CA ALA A 380 15.90 11.98 7.79
C ALA A 380 14.97 11.85 6.58
N ALA A 381 13.78 12.44 6.68
CA ALA A 381 12.85 12.58 5.57
C ALA A 381 13.18 13.83 4.75
N GLY A 382 13.24 13.70 3.43
CA GLY A 382 13.43 14.82 2.50
C GLY A 382 12.13 15.56 2.18
N VAL A 383 12.24 16.78 1.66
CA VAL A 383 11.07 17.58 1.22
C VAL A 383 10.19 16.82 0.20
N SER A 384 10.77 15.97 -0.64
CA SER A 384 10.03 15.17 -1.62
C SER A 384 9.06 14.15 -0.99
N LEU A 385 9.26 13.72 0.27
CA LEU A 385 8.29 12.88 0.99
C LEU A 385 6.94 13.61 1.16
N ILE A 386 6.96 14.94 1.37
CA ILE A 386 5.74 15.74 1.62
C ILE A 386 4.84 15.80 0.38
N ALA A 387 5.39 15.64 -0.83
CA ALA A 387 4.60 15.60 -2.07
C ALA A 387 3.85 14.28 -2.28
N GLY A 388 4.39 13.16 -1.78
CA GLY A 388 3.91 11.81 -2.11
C GLY A 388 4.32 11.33 -3.51
N SER A 389 3.97 10.08 -3.83
CA SER A 389 3.84 9.60 -5.22
C SER A 389 2.62 10.30 -5.84
N VAL A 390 2.80 11.05 -6.92
CA VAL A 390 1.70 11.73 -7.60
C VAL A 390 0.85 10.72 -8.38
N GLU A 391 1.47 9.60 -8.76
CA GLU A 391 1.02 8.58 -9.69
C GLU A 391 0.10 7.53 -9.04
N ASP A 392 0.36 7.18 -7.77
CA ASP A 392 -0.46 6.23 -6.98
C ASP A 392 -1.54 6.91 -6.14
N GLY A 393 -1.26 8.13 -5.70
CA GLY A 393 -2.10 8.91 -4.82
C GLY A 393 -1.21 9.87 -4.03
N PRO A 394 -1.22 11.18 -4.34
CA PRO A 394 -0.38 12.13 -3.63
C PRO A 394 -0.65 12.07 -2.12
N GLY A 395 0.37 12.47 -1.36
CA GLY A 395 0.26 12.70 0.07
C GLY A 395 -0.56 13.96 0.35
N LEU A 396 -0.14 14.78 1.31
CA LEU A 396 -0.87 15.99 1.69
C LEU A 396 -1.12 16.91 0.47
N PRO A 397 -2.38 17.05 0.01
CA PRO A 397 -2.67 17.73 -1.25
C PRO A 397 -2.44 19.24 -1.09
N GLY A 398 -1.33 19.73 -1.64
CA GLY A 398 -0.99 21.14 -1.65
C GLY A 398 -0.37 21.68 -0.36
N ALA A 399 0.67 21.02 0.17
CA ALA A 399 1.56 21.69 1.14
C ALA A 399 2.04 23.04 0.55
N PRO A 400 1.85 24.18 1.25
CA PRO A 400 2.08 24.38 2.68
C PRO A 400 1.01 23.85 3.63
N ILE A 401 1.45 23.47 4.83
CA ILE A 401 0.54 23.33 5.98
C ILE A 401 -0.10 24.70 6.21
N PRO A 402 -1.45 24.85 6.19
CA PRO A 402 -2.08 26.14 6.43
C PRO A 402 -1.77 26.66 7.84
N GLU A 403 -1.54 27.96 7.97
CA GLU A 403 -1.26 28.57 9.26
C GLU A 403 -2.43 28.33 10.23
N GLY A 404 -2.12 27.73 11.40
CA GLY A 404 -3.11 27.35 12.41
C GLY A 404 -3.50 25.86 12.45
N VAL A 405 -3.14 25.05 11.45
CA VAL A 405 -3.36 23.58 11.52
C VAL A 405 -2.36 22.94 12.49
N ARG A 406 -2.77 22.84 13.77
CA ARG A 406 -2.06 22.09 14.80
C ARG A 406 -2.36 20.60 14.67
N ASN A 407 -1.33 19.80 14.44
CA ASN A 407 -1.40 18.35 14.64
C ASN A 407 -1.14 18.09 16.15
N PRO A 408 -2.13 17.59 16.93
CA PRO A 408 -1.94 17.45 18.38
C PRO A 408 -0.87 16.42 18.76
N LEU A 409 -0.49 15.50 17.86
CA LEU A 409 0.63 14.58 18.07
C LEU A 409 1.97 15.32 17.95
N ILE A 410 2.08 16.31 17.06
CA ILE A 410 3.25 17.18 16.94
C ILE A 410 3.33 18.15 18.14
N ASP A 411 2.20 18.74 18.56
CA ASP A 411 2.16 19.59 19.76
C ASP A 411 2.54 18.79 21.03
N ALA A 412 2.26 17.48 21.09
CA ALA A 412 2.59 16.61 22.23
C ALA A 412 4.00 16.01 22.19
N LEU A 413 4.54 15.66 21.01
CA LEU A 413 5.84 14.99 20.87
C LEU A 413 7.00 15.94 20.48
N GLY A 414 6.69 17.15 19.99
CA GLY A 414 7.67 18.20 19.68
C GLY A 414 7.69 18.62 18.21
N ASP A 415 8.04 19.89 17.97
CA ASP A 415 8.03 20.50 16.64
C ASP A 415 9.14 19.93 15.72
N PRO A 416 8.80 19.25 14.61
CA PRO A 416 9.78 18.71 13.67
C PRO A 416 10.49 19.80 12.85
N ARG A 417 10.06 21.07 12.92
CA ARG A 417 10.67 22.22 12.23
C ARG A 417 11.92 22.76 12.93
N ARG A 418 12.48 22.04 13.92
CA ARG A 418 13.87 22.29 14.34
C ARG A 418 14.77 22.12 13.11
N PRO A 419 15.58 23.13 12.72
CA PRO A 419 16.49 22.97 11.60
C PRO A 419 17.42 21.78 11.88
N ALA A 420 17.54 20.88 10.90
CA ALA A 420 18.45 19.75 11.03
C ALA A 420 19.88 20.26 11.28
N PRO A 421 20.65 19.64 12.20
CA PRO A 421 22.05 20.00 12.41
C PRO A 421 22.83 19.97 11.09
N SER A 422 23.78 20.88 10.88
CA SER A 422 24.56 20.95 9.64
C SER A 422 25.19 19.60 9.29
N TRP A 423 25.84 18.95 10.25
CA TRP A 423 26.44 17.62 10.06
C TRP A 423 25.44 16.55 9.54
N LEU A 424 24.15 16.66 9.87
CA LEU A 424 23.13 15.74 9.38
C LEU A 424 22.68 16.11 7.96
N ALA A 425 22.60 17.42 7.65
CA ALA A 425 22.35 17.89 6.28
C ALA A 425 23.51 17.50 5.34
N ASP A 426 24.75 17.64 5.80
CA ASP A 426 25.96 17.23 5.08
C ASP A 426 25.97 15.71 4.84
N ALA A 427 25.69 14.90 5.88
CA ALA A 427 25.64 13.44 5.78
C ALA A 427 24.45 12.90 4.95
N GLN A 428 23.39 13.69 4.78
CA GLN A 428 22.22 13.35 3.97
C GLN A 428 22.27 13.97 2.56
N ALA A 429 23.28 14.78 2.22
CA ALA A 429 23.37 15.47 0.93
C ALA A 429 23.25 14.49 -0.26
N PRO A 430 22.51 14.85 -1.34
CA PRO A 430 21.87 16.15 -1.61
C PRO A 430 20.44 16.33 -1.04
N LYS A 431 19.96 15.48 -0.13
CA LYS A 431 18.60 15.59 0.44
C LYS A 431 18.43 16.88 1.26
N VAL A 432 17.50 17.72 0.83
CA VAL A 432 16.97 18.81 1.67
C VAL A 432 16.05 18.19 2.72
N ILE A 433 16.49 18.16 3.98
CA ILE A 433 15.76 17.55 5.09
C ILE A 433 14.51 18.37 5.43
N ALA A 434 13.36 17.71 5.47
CA ALA A 434 12.10 18.24 5.95
C ALA A 434 11.78 17.84 7.40
N ALA A 435 12.19 16.64 7.83
CA ALA A 435 12.07 16.20 9.21
C ALA A 435 13.25 15.28 9.59
N PRO A 436 14.05 15.59 10.63
CA PRO A 436 15.14 14.75 11.10
C PRO A 436 14.61 13.62 12.01
N LEU A 437 13.83 12.70 11.43
CA LEU A 437 13.06 11.66 12.15
C LEU A 437 13.88 10.86 13.18
N GLY A 438 15.16 10.61 12.89
CA GLY A 438 16.11 9.91 13.76
C GLY A 438 16.58 10.71 14.99
N LEU A 439 16.29 12.02 15.05
CA LEU A 439 16.66 12.94 16.14
C LEU A 439 15.45 13.58 16.85
N LEU A 440 14.22 13.22 16.47
CA LEU A 440 13.03 13.77 17.12
C LEU A 440 12.84 13.17 18.53
N PRO A 441 12.39 13.96 19.52
CA PRO A 441 12.04 13.47 20.85
C PRO A 441 10.64 12.82 20.86
N PRO A 442 10.25 12.10 21.93
CA PRO A 442 11.07 11.67 23.07
C PRO A 442 12.09 10.57 22.71
N VAL A 443 11.86 9.90 21.59
CA VAL A 443 12.69 8.85 20.96
C VAL A 443 12.53 8.99 19.44
N PRO A 444 13.45 8.48 18.60
CA PRO A 444 13.34 8.54 17.14
C PRO A 444 11.94 8.17 16.61
N TRP A 445 11.44 8.80 15.55
CA TRP A 445 10.08 8.54 15.06
C TRP A 445 9.99 7.34 14.10
N VAL A 446 11.11 6.68 13.84
CA VAL A 446 11.29 5.52 12.94
C VAL A 446 12.30 4.54 13.55
N PRO A 447 12.32 3.25 13.15
CA PRO A 447 13.26 2.27 13.69
C PRO A 447 14.62 2.38 12.98
N ASN A 448 15.68 2.67 13.73
CA ASN A 448 17.06 2.64 13.20
C ASN A 448 17.62 1.21 13.14
N VAL A 449 17.39 0.44 14.22
CA VAL A 449 17.78 -0.98 14.31
C VAL A 449 16.71 -1.85 13.65
N VAL A 450 17.05 -2.47 12.52
CA VAL A 450 16.13 -3.30 11.72
C VAL A 450 16.69 -4.69 11.45
N PRO A 451 15.85 -5.73 11.34
CA PRO A 451 16.27 -7.05 10.93
C PRO A 451 16.61 -7.09 9.42
N ILE A 452 17.61 -7.88 9.09
CA ILE A 452 17.79 -8.49 7.77
C ILE A 452 17.84 -10.00 7.90
N GLN A 453 17.24 -10.70 6.95
CA GLN A 453 17.15 -12.16 6.98
C GLN A 453 17.45 -12.73 5.61
N LEU A 454 18.20 -13.82 5.56
CA LEU A 454 18.37 -14.63 4.36
C LEU A 454 17.67 -15.97 4.62
N VAL A 455 16.66 -16.30 3.81
CA VAL A 455 15.96 -17.59 3.84
C VAL A 455 16.35 -18.39 2.59
N ARG A 456 16.57 -19.69 2.74
CA ARG A 456 16.73 -20.66 1.66
C ARG A 456 15.64 -21.72 1.75
N ILE A 457 14.99 -21.99 0.63
CA ILE A 457 14.07 -23.12 0.42
C ILE A 457 14.59 -23.86 -0.81
N GLY A 458 15.56 -24.76 -0.60
CA GLY A 458 16.24 -25.51 -1.64
C GLY A 458 17.08 -24.64 -2.57
N GLU A 459 16.50 -24.30 -3.72
CA GLU A 459 17.07 -23.47 -4.79
C GLU A 459 16.54 -22.03 -4.79
N LEU A 460 15.54 -21.71 -3.97
CA LEU A 460 15.01 -20.35 -3.81
C LEU A 460 15.66 -19.66 -2.61
N TYR A 461 16.25 -18.48 -2.82
CA TYR A 461 16.81 -17.63 -1.79
C TYR A 461 16.03 -16.32 -1.69
N LEU A 462 15.64 -15.92 -0.48
CA LEU A 462 14.93 -14.67 -0.19
C LEU A 462 15.83 -13.78 0.67
N ALA A 463 16.37 -12.71 0.07
CA ALA A 463 17.07 -11.64 0.78
C ALA A 463 16.03 -10.65 1.31
N ALA A 464 15.68 -10.77 2.60
CA ALA A 464 14.51 -10.14 3.19
C ALA A 464 14.85 -8.93 4.09
N ALA A 465 14.20 -7.81 3.83
CA ALA A 465 14.38 -6.55 4.56
C ALA A 465 13.10 -5.70 4.58
N GLY A 466 12.98 -4.83 5.58
CA GLY A 466 11.79 -4.00 5.81
C GLY A 466 11.58 -2.80 4.88
N GLY A 467 12.39 -2.66 3.83
CA GLY A 467 12.40 -1.48 2.97
C GLY A 467 11.52 -1.62 1.73
N GLU A 468 11.13 -0.49 1.16
CA GLU A 468 10.59 -0.38 -0.19
C GLU A 468 11.75 -0.15 -1.18
N PHE A 469 12.38 -1.23 -1.65
CA PHE A 469 13.50 -1.14 -2.58
C PHE A 469 13.00 -0.88 -4.01
N THR A 470 13.61 0.07 -4.72
CA THR A 470 13.41 0.23 -6.18
C THR A 470 13.88 -1.02 -6.93
N ILE A 471 13.46 -1.17 -8.20
CA ILE A 471 13.82 -2.36 -8.98
C ILE A 471 15.34 -2.55 -9.09
N VAL A 472 16.12 -1.47 -9.27
CA VAL A 472 17.59 -1.52 -9.34
C VAL A 472 18.23 -1.71 -7.96
N ALA A 473 17.68 -1.11 -6.91
CA ALA A 473 18.14 -1.39 -5.55
C ALA A 473 17.98 -2.88 -5.19
N GLY A 474 16.84 -3.48 -5.56
CA GLY A 474 16.62 -4.92 -5.44
C GLY A 474 17.59 -5.75 -6.28
N LEU A 475 17.80 -5.40 -7.55
CA LEU A 475 18.77 -6.05 -8.44
C LEU A 475 20.19 -6.06 -7.87
N ARG A 476 20.65 -4.94 -7.30
CA ARG A 476 21.99 -4.82 -6.71
C ARG A 476 22.18 -5.69 -5.47
N VAL A 477 21.15 -5.83 -4.62
CA VAL A 477 21.16 -6.80 -3.51
C VAL A 477 21.14 -8.24 -4.04
N ARG A 478 20.26 -8.55 -5.00
CA ARG A 478 20.15 -9.90 -5.62
C ARG A 478 21.50 -10.34 -6.20
N ARG A 479 22.17 -9.48 -6.97
CA ARG A 479 23.53 -9.73 -7.51
C ARG A 479 24.57 -9.95 -6.40
N ALA A 480 24.57 -9.11 -5.36
CA ALA A 480 25.53 -9.21 -4.26
C ALA A 480 25.37 -10.51 -3.43
N VAL A 481 24.14 -10.99 -3.24
CA VAL A 481 23.83 -12.28 -2.60
C VAL A 481 24.14 -13.45 -3.52
N ALA A 482 23.76 -13.39 -4.80
CA ALA A 482 24.02 -14.44 -5.79
C ALA A 482 25.52 -14.72 -5.94
N ALA A 483 26.33 -13.67 -6.08
CA ALA A 483 27.79 -13.77 -6.16
C ALA A 483 28.44 -14.29 -4.86
N ALA A 484 27.88 -13.97 -3.69
CA ALA A 484 28.40 -14.43 -2.39
C ALA A 484 28.01 -15.88 -2.04
N LEU A 485 26.93 -16.40 -2.64
CA LEU A 485 26.50 -17.80 -2.54
C LEU A 485 27.07 -18.69 -3.66
N GLY A 486 27.49 -18.12 -4.79
CA GLY A 486 27.90 -18.86 -5.99
C GLY A 486 26.72 -19.47 -6.76
N VAL A 487 25.60 -18.74 -6.86
CA VAL A 487 24.32 -19.21 -7.43
C VAL A 487 23.81 -18.26 -8.53
N ASP A 488 22.83 -18.71 -9.31
CA ASP A 488 22.24 -17.91 -10.40
C ASP A 488 21.39 -16.74 -9.87
N LEU A 489 21.34 -15.64 -10.62
CA LEU A 489 20.62 -14.41 -10.23
C LEU A 489 19.10 -14.62 -10.13
N GLU A 490 18.59 -15.62 -10.85
CA GLU A 490 17.20 -16.04 -10.91
C GLU A 490 16.81 -16.89 -9.70
N GLN A 491 17.78 -17.44 -8.95
CA GLN A 491 17.58 -18.16 -7.69
C GLN A 491 17.41 -17.21 -6.50
N VAL A 492 17.86 -15.95 -6.61
CA VAL A 492 17.78 -14.95 -5.53
C VAL A 492 16.69 -13.92 -5.82
N LEU A 493 15.72 -13.80 -4.92
CA LEU A 493 14.76 -12.70 -4.87
C LEU A 493 15.10 -11.74 -3.73
N LEU A 494 14.84 -10.44 -3.92
CA LEU A 494 14.69 -9.53 -2.80
C LEU A 494 13.26 -9.65 -2.27
N GLN A 495 13.11 -9.86 -0.98
CA GLN A 495 11.84 -9.81 -0.27
C GLN A 495 11.77 -8.49 0.53
N GLY A 496 11.31 -7.41 -0.11
CA GLY A 496 10.98 -6.16 0.58
C GLY A 496 9.81 -6.31 1.55
N TYR A 497 9.50 -5.24 2.28
CA TYR A 497 8.38 -5.14 3.24
C TYR A 497 8.41 -6.15 4.41
N ALA A 498 9.58 -6.73 4.71
CA ALA A 498 9.71 -7.86 5.64
C ALA A 498 10.21 -7.49 7.04
N ASN A 499 9.59 -8.08 8.07
CA ASN A 499 9.95 -8.06 9.51
C ASN A 499 10.03 -6.68 10.22
N ALA A 500 10.14 -5.57 9.48
CA ALA A 500 10.06 -4.19 9.96
C ALA A 500 9.65 -3.26 8.80
N TYR A 501 9.51 -1.96 9.08
CA TYR A 501 9.30 -0.96 8.03
C TYR A 501 10.13 0.30 8.30
N HIS A 502 10.79 0.83 7.28
CA HIS A 502 11.65 2.01 7.38
C HIS A 502 11.64 2.89 6.12
N GLN A 503 10.50 2.96 5.41
CA GLN A 503 10.36 3.65 4.12
C GLN A 503 11.23 3.01 3.01
N TYR A 504 11.84 3.82 2.14
CA TYR A 504 12.37 3.38 0.84
C TYR A 504 13.86 3.06 0.86
N VAL A 505 14.31 2.31 -0.14
CA VAL A 505 15.73 2.10 -0.45
C VAL A 505 15.96 2.32 -1.94
N THR A 506 16.67 3.40 -2.26
CA THR A 506 17.10 3.77 -3.63
C THR A 506 18.57 3.44 -3.85
N THR A 507 18.99 3.36 -5.12
CA THR A 507 20.42 3.46 -5.45
C THR A 507 20.98 4.85 -5.09
N PRO A 508 22.30 5.01 -4.87
CA PRO A 508 22.92 6.33 -4.76
C PRO A 508 22.58 7.26 -5.93
N GLU A 509 22.46 6.71 -7.14
CA GLU A 509 22.17 7.44 -8.39
C GLU A 509 20.70 7.91 -8.47
N GLU A 510 19.76 7.11 -7.95
CA GLU A 510 18.35 7.46 -7.76
C GLU A 510 18.17 8.44 -6.59
N TYR A 511 18.91 8.23 -5.49
CA TYR A 511 18.93 9.10 -4.31
C TYR A 511 19.30 10.52 -4.70
N ASP A 512 20.33 10.68 -5.53
CA ASP A 512 20.78 11.97 -6.06
C ASP A 512 19.78 12.66 -7.00
N ALA A 513 18.68 11.99 -7.38
CA ALA A 513 17.55 12.60 -8.09
C ALA A 513 16.55 13.29 -7.14
N GLN A 514 16.48 12.83 -5.88
CA GLN A 514 15.48 13.26 -4.88
C GLN A 514 14.02 13.26 -5.39
N GLN A 515 13.64 12.25 -6.19
CA GLN A 515 12.23 11.86 -6.34
C GLN A 515 11.67 11.32 -5.01
N TYR A 516 10.40 10.92 -4.97
CA TYR A 516 9.71 10.51 -3.74
C TYR A 516 10.49 9.45 -2.95
N GLU A 517 10.96 8.40 -3.61
CA GLU A 517 11.72 7.29 -3.04
C GLU A 517 13.08 7.75 -2.49
N GLY A 518 13.78 8.64 -3.21
CA GLY A 518 15.07 9.20 -2.80
C GLY A 518 14.95 10.15 -1.61
N GLY A 519 13.89 10.95 -1.55
CA GLY A 519 13.54 11.75 -0.36
C GLY A 519 13.16 10.89 0.84
N SER A 520 12.60 9.69 0.58
CA SER A 520 12.12 8.75 1.59
C SER A 520 13.14 7.66 1.96
N THR A 521 14.32 7.64 1.33
CA THR A 521 15.42 6.73 1.66
C THR A 521 16.13 7.26 2.91
N LEU A 522 15.69 6.82 4.09
CA LEU A 522 15.88 7.57 5.33
C LEU A 522 17.34 7.75 5.77
N PHE A 523 18.20 6.74 5.57
CA PHE A 523 19.53 6.67 6.18
C PHE A 523 20.67 7.22 5.29
N GLY A 524 20.31 8.06 4.33
CA GLY A 524 21.23 8.75 3.44
C GLY A 524 21.59 7.98 2.17
N ARG A 525 22.43 8.61 1.34
CA ARG A 525 22.85 8.13 0.01
C ARG A 525 23.43 6.72 0.00
N TYR A 526 23.99 6.27 1.12
CA TYR A 526 24.68 4.97 1.24
C TYR A 526 23.81 3.86 1.87
N THR A 527 22.50 4.06 1.98
CA THR A 527 21.55 3.05 2.50
C THR A 527 21.61 1.73 1.72
N LEU A 528 21.57 1.79 0.38
CA LEU A 528 21.70 0.57 -0.45
C LEU A 528 23.11 -0.07 -0.37
N PRO A 529 24.22 0.67 -0.51
CA PRO A 529 25.56 0.14 -0.26
C PRO A 529 25.71 -0.59 1.08
N ALA A 530 25.14 -0.07 2.17
CA ALA A 530 25.10 -0.76 3.45
C ALA A 530 24.30 -2.07 3.39
N TYR A 531 23.15 -2.07 2.73
CA TYR A 531 22.36 -3.29 2.48
C TYR A 531 23.14 -4.33 1.67
N GLN A 532 23.85 -3.93 0.61
CA GLN A 532 24.67 -4.85 -0.19
C GLN A 532 25.79 -5.47 0.67
N GLN A 533 26.47 -4.67 1.49
CA GLN A 533 27.51 -5.16 2.41
C GLN A 533 26.96 -6.20 3.40
N GLU A 534 25.88 -5.87 4.11
CA GLU A 534 25.36 -6.73 5.18
C GLU A 534 24.66 -7.99 4.63
N PHE A 535 24.01 -7.91 3.46
CA PHE A 535 23.51 -9.10 2.77
C PHE A 535 24.63 -9.97 2.19
N THR A 536 25.73 -9.41 1.66
CA THR A 536 26.92 -10.19 1.31
C THR A 536 27.49 -10.90 2.54
N ARG A 537 27.55 -10.24 3.71
CA ARG A 537 28.00 -10.87 4.96
C ARG A 537 27.11 -12.04 5.39
N LEU A 538 25.78 -11.91 5.29
CA LEU A 538 24.84 -13.01 5.56
C LEU A 538 24.95 -14.15 4.54
N ALA A 539 25.11 -13.82 3.26
CA ALA A 539 25.27 -14.79 2.18
C ALA A 539 26.55 -15.61 2.32
N THR A 540 27.70 -14.98 2.62
CA THR A 540 28.96 -15.68 2.87
C THR A 540 28.89 -16.58 4.11
N ALA A 541 28.20 -16.17 5.17
CA ALA A 541 27.93 -17.04 6.33
C ALA A 541 27.07 -18.25 5.93
N LEU A 542 25.98 -18.04 5.19
CA LEU A 542 25.12 -19.14 4.73
C LEU A 542 25.86 -20.11 3.77
N ALA A 543 26.72 -19.60 2.88
CA ALA A 543 27.53 -20.38 1.97
C ALA A 543 28.60 -21.24 2.65
N THR A 544 28.87 -21.01 3.94
CA THR A 544 29.89 -21.71 4.74
C THR A 544 29.31 -22.44 5.95
N ASP A 545 27.97 -22.54 6.03
CA ASP A 545 27.21 -23.02 7.20
C ASP A 545 27.64 -22.35 8.52
N GLY A 546 28.13 -21.11 8.42
CA GLY A 546 28.61 -20.29 9.53
C GLY A 546 27.49 -19.47 10.20
N THR A 547 27.77 -19.00 11.42
CA THR A 547 26.85 -18.16 12.19
C THR A 547 27.13 -16.67 12.00
N VAL A 548 26.10 -15.84 12.17
CA VAL A 548 26.22 -14.38 12.26
C VAL A 548 25.90 -13.92 13.68
N ALA A 549 26.61 -12.91 14.16
CA ALA A 549 26.23 -12.25 15.42
C ALA A 549 24.84 -11.62 15.27
N ARG A 550 24.00 -11.76 16.31
CA ARG A 550 22.61 -11.27 16.31
C ARG A 550 22.48 -9.77 16.00
N GLY A 551 23.50 -8.97 16.34
CA GLY A 551 23.45 -7.52 16.22
C GLY A 551 22.69 -6.84 17.37
N PRO A 552 22.55 -5.50 17.34
CA PRO A 552 21.90 -4.73 18.41
C PRO A 552 20.44 -5.15 18.62
N ALA A 553 19.94 -4.96 19.85
CA ALA A 553 18.52 -5.19 20.14
C ALA A 553 17.66 -4.04 19.55
N PRO A 554 16.55 -4.36 18.86
CA PRO A 554 15.51 -3.38 18.59
C PRO A 554 15.04 -2.71 19.87
N ARG A 555 14.77 -1.41 19.79
CA ARG A 555 14.18 -0.65 20.90
C ARG A 555 12.80 -1.18 21.28
N ASP A 556 12.44 -0.96 22.54
CA ASP A 556 11.04 -1.04 22.96
C ASP A 556 10.50 0.35 23.25
N VAL A 557 9.35 0.68 22.64
CA VAL A 557 8.61 1.93 22.88
C VAL A 557 7.10 1.65 23.07
N SER A 558 6.73 0.38 23.31
CA SER A 558 5.35 -0.07 23.50
C SER A 558 4.63 0.60 24.68
N HIS A 559 5.36 0.97 25.73
CA HIS A 559 4.81 1.65 26.91
C HIS A 559 4.39 3.11 26.65
N LEU A 560 4.82 3.73 25.54
CA LEU A 560 4.52 5.14 25.22
C LEU A 560 3.86 5.24 23.85
N GLN A 561 2.61 4.79 23.77
CA GLN A 561 1.81 4.76 22.54
C GLN A 561 0.57 5.66 22.64
N PRO A 562 0.68 6.95 22.27
CA PRO A 562 -0.45 7.87 22.29
C PRO A 562 -1.49 7.52 21.22
N ASN A 563 -2.77 7.69 21.56
CA ASN A 563 -3.90 7.67 20.63
C ASN A 563 -4.76 8.91 20.87
N LEU A 564 -5.00 9.68 19.81
CA LEU A 564 -5.71 10.97 19.84
C LEU A 564 -7.05 10.89 19.10
N VAL A 565 -7.41 9.72 18.55
CA VAL A 565 -8.74 9.47 17.98
C VAL A 565 -9.77 9.48 19.13
N PRO A 566 -10.80 10.34 19.09
CA PRO A 566 -11.80 10.38 20.15
C PRO A 566 -12.52 9.04 20.32
N ALA A 567 -12.73 8.63 21.58
CA ALA A 567 -13.55 7.47 21.89
C ALA A 567 -14.97 7.64 21.31
N PRO A 568 -15.57 6.58 20.73
CA PRO A 568 -16.92 6.67 20.19
C PRO A 568 -17.94 6.91 21.30
N GLY A 569 -18.89 7.82 21.05
CA GLY A 569 -20.13 7.88 21.83
C GLY A 569 -20.99 6.62 21.61
N PRO A 570 -22.00 6.38 22.48
CA PRO A 570 -22.90 5.23 22.34
C PRO A 570 -23.66 5.24 21.02
N ASP A 571 -23.88 4.06 20.43
CA ASP A 571 -24.73 3.92 19.25
C ASP A 571 -26.21 4.08 19.63
N THR A 572 -26.92 4.96 18.92
CA THR A 572 -28.38 5.13 19.03
C THR A 572 -29.06 4.74 17.73
N ALA A 573 -30.16 4.00 17.81
CA ALA A 573 -31.02 3.72 16.65
C ALA A 573 -31.65 5.02 16.09
N LEU A 574 -32.32 4.92 14.94
CA LEU A 574 -33.22 5.97 14.47
C LEU A 574 -34.50 5.98 15.33
N PRO A 575 -35.21 7.12 15.44
CA PRO A 575 -36.52 7.16 16.07
C PRO A 575 -37.46 6.10 15.49
N ASP A 576 -38.28 5.50 16.36
CA ASP A 576 -39.27 4.46 16.04
C ASP A 576 -38.72 3.18 15.37
N LEU A 577 -37.40 2.98 15.37
CA LEU A 577 -36.72 1.82 14.81
C LEU A 577 -35.77 1.16 15.80
N THR A 578 -35.55 -0.14 15.63
CA THR A 578 -34.59 -0.96 16.38
C THR A 578 -33.32 -1.22 15.56
N PHE A 579 -32.30 -1.87 16.15
CA PHE A 579 -31.08 -2.25 15.44
C PHE A 579 -31.28 -3.54 14.63
N GLY A 580 -31.10 -3.46 13.31
CA GLY A 580 -31.33 -4.53 12.34
C GLY A 580 -32.52 -4.31 11.40
N ASP A 581 -33.37 -3.31 11.67
CA ASP A 581 -34.51 -2.96 10.81
C ASP A 581 -34.07 -2.45 9.43
N VAL A 582 -34.81 -2.84 8.39
CA VAL A 582 -34.50 -2.56 6.98
C VAL A 582 -35.07 -1.21 6.57
N LEU A 583 -34.18 -0.25 6.32
CA LEU A 583 -34.47 1.13 5.92
C LEU A 583 -34.79 1.25 4.42
N VAL A 584 -34.14 0.42 3.59
CA VAL A 584 -34.42 0.31 2.14
C VAL A 584 -34.47 -1.16 1.77
N GLN A 585 -35.64 -1.62 1.31
CA GLN A 585 -35.83 -2.96 0.78
C GLN A 585 -35.22 -3.11 -0.63
N PRO A 586 -34.76 -4.31 -1.02
CA PRO A 586 -34.43 -4.59 -2.42
C PRO A 586 -35.67 -4.49 -3.31
N ALA A 587 -35.48 -4.19 -4.60
CA ALA A 587 -36.57 -4.20 -5.57
C ALA A 587 -36.95 -5.66 -5.96
N PRO A 588 -38.18 -5.91 -6.44
CA PRO A 588 -38.69 -7.28 -6.63
C PRO A 588 -37.96 -8.13 -7.68
N GLY A 589 -37.21 -7.50 -8.59
CA GLY A 589 -36.52 -8.18 -9.68
C GLY A 589 -35.35 -7.37 -10.21
N TYR A 590 -34.28 -8.07 -10.60
CA TYR A 590 -32.97 -7.49 -10.90
C TYR A 590 -32.34 -8.15 -12.13
N ALA A 591 -31.79 -7.35 -13.05
CA ALA A 591 -31.00 -7.85 -14.17
C ALA A 591 -29.61 -8.36 -13.73
N ARG A 592 -28.99 -9.21 -14.56
CA ARG A 592 -27.57 -9.62 -14.40
C ARG A 592 -26.67 -8.39 -14.54
N ALA A 593 -25.54 -8.38 -13.81
CA ALA A 593 -24.69 -7.20 -13.60
C ALA A 593 -25.38 -5.98 -12.93
N SER A 594 -26.67 -6.07 -12.59
CA SER A 594 -27.37 -5.11 -11.72
C SER A 594 -26.61 -4.86 -10.41
N ARG A 595 -26.38 -3.59 -10.03
CA ARG A 595 -25.87 -3.17 -8.71
C ARG A 595 -27.03 -2.56 -7.90
N TRP A 596 -27.23 -3.02 -6.67
CA TRP A 596 -28.38 -2.62 -5.84
C TRP A 596 -28.00 -2.39 -4.38
N TRP A 597 -28.89 -1.75 -3.62
CA TRP A 597 -28.49 -0.96 -2.45
C TRP A 597 -29.45 -1.03 -1.23
N PRO A 598 -29.79 -2.23 -0.69
CA PRO A 598 -30.54 -2.33 0.56
C PRO A 598 -29.79 -1.68 1.75
N SER A 599 -30.53 -1.18 2.72
CA SER A 599 -29.97 -0.56 3.92
C SER A 599 -30.69 -0.96 5.19
N SER A 600 -29.98 -0.91 6.31
CA SER A 600 -30.50 -1.24 7.63
C SER A 600 -29.93 -0.32 8.71
N SER A 601 -30.54 -0.32 9.90
CA SER A 601 -29.87 0.20 11.09
C SER A 601 -28.67 -0.68 11.49
N ARG A 602 -27.74 -0.08 12.25
CA ARG A 602 -26.33 -0.45 12.36
C ARG A 602 -26.01 -1.69 13.23
N PRO A 603 -25.06 -2.58 12.86
CA PRO A 603 -24.33 -3.45 13.77
C PRO A 603 -23.18 -2.74 14.50
N THR A 604 -23.00 -3.01 15.80
CA THR A 604 -21.91 -2.51 16.67
C THR A 604 -20.49 -2.54 16.09
N ARG A 605 -19.60 -1.70 16.64
CA ARG A 605 -18.14 -1.95 16.61
C ARG A 605 -17.87 -3.32 17.28
N ASN A 606 -17.69 -4.37 16.50
CA ASN A 606 -17.26 -5.69 16.98
C ASN A 606 -16.21 -6.28 16.05
N THR A 607 -14.99 -6.46 16.54
CA THR A 607 -13.83 -6.99 15.81
C THR A 607 -13.82 -8.52 15.76
N THR A 608 -15.00 -9.17 15.76
CA THR A 608 -15.16 -10.64 15.83
C THR A 608 -14.44 -11.37 14.71
N ARG A 609 -13.25 -11.84 15.06
CA ARG A 609 -12.37 -12.71 14.30
C ARG A 609 -12.86 -14.16 14.40
N ALA A 610 -13.56 -14.60 13.36
CA ALA A 610 -13.77 -16.01 13.02
C ALA A 610 -14.37 -17.00 14.06
N ALA A 611 -15.28 -16.59 14.96
CA ALA A 611 -16.12 -17.55 15.71
C ALA A 611 -17.55 -17.06 16.02
N THR A 612 -18.49 -18.02 16.03
CA THR A 612 -19.84 -18.11 16.66
C THR A 612 -20.82 -16.91 16.75
N ALA A 613 -20.42 -15.65 16.67
CA ALA A 613 -21.32 -14.50 16.73
C ALA A 613 -21.93 -14.12 15.34
N PRO A 614 -23.18 -13.61 15.27
CA PRO A 614 -23.76 -13.15 14.01
C PRO A 614 -23.20 -11.80 13.49
N SER A 615 -22.76 -10.92 14.40
CA SER A 615 -22.95 -9.45 14.38
C SER A 615 -22.18 -8.59 13.34
N SER A 616 -21.73 -9.13 12.22
CA SER A 616 -21.05 -8.33 11.18
C SER A 616 -21.15 -8.92 9.76
N ARG A 617 -22.24 -9.64 9.45
CA ARG A 617 -22.40 -10.41 8.21
C ARG A 617 -23.49 -9.84 7.30
N CYS A 618 -23.17 -8.87 6.44
CA CYS A 618 -23.95 -8.69 5.21
C CYS A 618 -23.83 -10.01 4.41
N SER A 619 -24.91 -10.80 4.34
CA SER A 619 -24.90 -12.13 3.71
C SER A 619 -26.04 -12.31 2.72
N ALA A 620 -25.69 -12.58 1.45
CA ALA A 620 -26.62 -12.93 0.38
C ALA A 620 -26.86 -14.45 0.36
N GLY A 621 -28.03 -14.88 0.83
CA GLY A 621 -28.50 -16.26 0.74
C GLY A 621 -29.31 -16.52 -0.53
N ARG A 622 -29.21 -17.73 -1.08
CA ARG A 622 -30.05 -18.21 -2.20
C ARG A 622 -31.12 -19.16 -1.65
N ARG A 623 -32.36 -19.07 -2.13
CA ARG A 623 -33.39 -20.08 -1.85
C ARG A 623 -33.43 -21.12 -2.97
N THR A 624 -33.21 -22.39 -2.65
CA THR A 624 -33.52 -23.54 -3.50
C THR A 624 -34.97 -23.99 -3.29
N ALA A 625 -35.54 -24.67 -4.30
CA ALA A 625 -36.88 -25.25 -4.18
C ALA A 625 -36.80 -26.47 -3.24
N GLY A 626 -37.29 -26.31 -2.01
CA GLY A 626 -37.08 -27.25 -0.91
C GLY A 626 -35.80 -26.93 -0.12
N CYS A 627 -36.00 -26.55 1.14
CA CYS A 627 -35.02 -26.45 2.23
C CYS A 627 -33.80 -25.50 2.08
N ALA A 628 -33.42 -24.93 3.24
CA ALA A 628 -32.24 -24.11 3.53
C ALA A 628 -32.04 -22.78 2.76
N TRP A 629 -31.25 -21.89 3.38
CA TRP A 629 -30.70 -20.66 2.80
C TRP A 629 -29.17 -20.73 2.78
N PRO A 630 -28.54 -21.49 1.86
CA PRO A 630 -27.08 -21.45 1.69
C PRO A 630 -26.61 -20.03 1.37
N THR A 631 -25.65 -19.54 2.16
CA THR A 631 -25.00 -18.23 1.93
C THR A 631 -24.07 -18.35 0.74
N ARG A 632 -24.29 -17.55 -0.31
CA ARG A 632 -23.44 -17.53 -1.52
C ARG A 632 -22.64 -16.25 -1.70
N GLY A 633 -23.01 -15.19 -1.00
CA GLY A 633 -22.19 -13.99 -0.85
C GLY A 633 -22.13 -13.56 0.60
N SER A 634 -20.97 -13.08 1.03
CA SER A 634 -20.84 -12.23 2.22
C SER A 634 -19.89 -11.08 1.89
N GLY A 635 -19.69 -10.11 2.80
CA GLY A 635 -18.67 -9.04 2.72
C GLY A 635 -17.20 -9.53 2.73
N ARG A 636 -16.94 -10.58 1.97
CA ARG A 636 -15.70 -11.29 1.64
C ARG A 636 -15.60 -11.58 0.13
N SER A 637 -16.60 -11.15 -0.67
CA SER A 637 -16.64 -11.25 -2.12
C SER A 637 -16.48 -9.86 -2.74
N ALA A 638 -15.63 -9.72 -3.76
CA ALA A 638 -15.50 -8.49 -4.55
C ALA A 638 -16.81 -8.03 -5.22
N SER A 639 -17.81 -8.92 -5.35
CA SER A 639 -19.15 -8.58 -5.84
C SER A 639 -20.06 -7.93 -4.76
N THR A 640 -19.53 -7.64 -3.58
CA THR A 640 -20.28 -7.11 -2.43
C THR A 640 -19.49 -6.02 -1.71
N GLY A 641 -20.17 -5.01 -1.16
CA GLY A 641 -19.53 -4.00 -0.32
C GLY A 641 -20.52 -3.38 0.66
N ALA A 642 -20.09 -3.18 1.90
CA ALA A 642 -20.88 -2.53 2.94
C ALA A 642 -20.38 -1.09 3.19
N ARG A 643 -21.29 -0.14 3.46
CA ARG A 643 -21.00 1.28 3.74
C ARG A 643 -21.87 1.82 4.88
N PRO A 644 -21.33 2.05 6.09
CA PRO A 644 -21.96 2.92 7.10
C PRO A 644 -22.00 4.38 6.64
N ALA A 645 -23.11 5.06 6.90
CA ALA A 645 -23.33 6.48 6.58
C ALA A 645 -24.09 7.21 7.71
N ARG A 646 -23.84 8.52 7.83
CA ARG A 646 -24.72 9.45 8.58
C ARG A 646 -25.75 10.04 7.61
N PRO A 647 -27.04 10.10 7.95
CA PRO A 647 -28.04 10.74 7.10
C PRO A 647 -27.84 12.27 7.02
N PRO A 648 -28.28 12.94 5.94
CA PRO A 648 -28.22 14.39 5.81
C PRO A 648 -29.14 15.10 6.81
N ARG A 649 -28.80 16.35 7.17
CA ARG A 649 -29.61 17.18 8.08
C ARG A 649 -30.85 17.74 7.37
N SER A 650 -32.02 17.55 7.98
CA SER A 650 -33.20 18.38 7.68
C SER A 650 -33.04 19.77 8.30
N PRO A 651 -33.37 20.87 7.58
CA PRO A 651 -33.35 22.22 8.15
C PRO A 651 -34.66 22.52 8.89
N GLY A 652 -34.64 22.59 10.22
CA GLY A 652 -35.81 23.01 11.00
C GLY A 652 -35.60 23.05 12.51
N SER A 653 -36.13 24.12 13.13
CA SER A 653 -36.32 24.35 14.57
C SER A 653 -35.08 24.56 15.46
N PRO A 654 -34.96 25.70 16.18
CA PRO A 654 -33.97 25.89 17.24
C PRO A 654 -34.45 25.26 18.55
N GLY A 655 -33.71 24.27 19.06
CA GLY A 655 -33.98 23.62 20.34
C GLY A 655 -32.70 23.07 20.97
N THR A 656 -32.51 23.29 22.27
CA THR A 656 -31.27 22.97 22.99
C THR A 656 -31.19 21.50 23.40
N PHE A 657 -30.65 20.66 22.53
CA PHE A 657 -30.16 19.31 22.87
C PHE A 657 -28.80 19.05 22.19
N PRO A 658 -27.89 18.28 22.81
CA PRO A 658 -26.68 17.80 22.14
C PRO A 658 -27.04 16.85 20.98
N PRO A 659 -26.26 16.82 19.88
CA PRO A 659 -26.64 16.12 18.66
C PRO A 659 -26.64 14.59 18.81
N THR A 660 -27.78 13.95 18.56
CA THR A 660 -27.94 12.49 18.58
C THR A 660 -27.25 11.80 17.38
N PRO A 661 -26.44 10.76 17.60
CA PRO A 661 -25.60 10.15 16.55
C PRO A 661 -26.33 9.03 15.78
N HIS A 662 -27.37 9.38 15.00
CA HIS A 662 -28.04 8.40 14.13
C HIS A 662 -27.14 7.94 12.97
N ARG A 663 -27.15 6.63 12.66
CA ARG A 663 -26.33 5.99 11.62
C ARG A 663 -27.11 4.88 10.91
N ALA A 664 -26.80 4.65 9.63
CA ALA A 664 -27.34 3.56 8.82
C ALA A 664 -26.23 2.80 8.11
N ASP A 665 -26.39 1.50 7.90
CA ASP A 665 -25.52 0.68 7.06
C ASP A 665 -26.19 0.39 5.72
N THR A 666 -25.43 0.52 4.63
CA THR A 666 -25.87 0.15 3.29
C THR A 666 -25.07 -1.05 2.77
N GLY A 667 -25.77 -2.13 2.46
CA GLY A 667 -25.20 -3.27 1.74
C GLY A 667 -25.38 -3.07 0.25
N SER A 668 -24.33 -3.30 -0.53
CA SER A 668 -24.41 -3.34 -1.98
C SER A 668 -23.93 -4.68 -2.51
N CYS A 669 -24.67 -5.21 -3.51
CA CYS A 669 -24.36 -6.46 -4.18
C CYS A 669 -24.50 -6.29 -5.70
N THR A 670 -23.60 -6.91 -6.45
CA THR A 670 -23.63 -7.00 -7.91
C THR A 670 -23.72 -8.48 -8.32
N SER A 671 -24.69 -8.85 -9.16
CA SER A 671 -24.88 -10.25 -9.59
C SER A 671 -23.85 -10.66 -10.65
N PRO A 672 -22.98 -11.67 -10.41
CA PRO A 672 -21.99 -12.11 -11.40
C PRO A 672 -22.59 -12.59 -12.71
N VAL A 673 -21.89 -12.34 -13.82
CA VAL A 673 -22.21 -12.91 -15.14
C VAL A 673 -22.22 -14.43 -15.03
N GLY A 674 -23.22 -15.09 -15.63
CA GLY A 674 -23.46 -16.53 -15.53
C GLY A 674 -24.42 -16.96 -14.41
N SER A 675 -24.76 -16.10 -13.43
CA SER A 675 -25.66 -16.47 -12.32
C SER A 675 -27.05 -16.92 -12.81
N PRO A 676 -27.58 -18.10 -12.41
CA PRO A 676 -28.91 -18.56 -12.80
C PRO A 676 -30.02 -17.77 -12.06
N PRO A 677 -31.16 -17.47 -12.72
CA PRO A 677 -32.24 -16.70 -12.12
C PRO A 677 -32.81 -17.43 -10.88
N THR A 678 -32.72 -16.80 -9.71
CA THR A 678 -33.27 -17.34 -8.45
C THR A 678 -33.48 -16.24 -7.42
N ALA A 679 -34.37 -16.48 -6.45
CA ALA A 679 -34.58 -15.59 -5.32
C ALA A 679 -33.34 -15.53 -4.41
N ALA A 680 -32.97 -14.30 -4.03
CA ALA A 680 -31.89 -14.00 -3.10
C ALA A 680 -32.36 -13.04 -2.01
N GLY A 681 -31.79 -13.14 -0.81
CA GLY A 681 -32.09 -12.29 0.33
C GLY A 681 -30.81 -11.87 1.04
N ILE A 682 -30.75 -10.61 1.50
CA ILE A 682 -29.60 -10.07 2.24
C ILE A 682 -29.99 -9.90 3.70
N ARG A 683 -29.18 -10.46 4.60
CA ARG A 683 -29.29 -10.27 6.05
C ARG A 683 -28.24 -9.27 6.53
N SER A 684 -28.62 -8.37 7.44
CA SER A 684 -27.74 -7.48 8.21
C SER A 684 -27.94 -7.75 9.71
N PRO A 685 -27.09 -8.58 10.35
CA PRO A 685 -27.24 -8.93 11.76
C PRO A 685 -26.63 -7.87 12.68
N ALA A 686 -27.47 -7.20 13.47
CA ALA A 686 -27.05 -6.16 14.40
C ALA A 686 -26.92 -6.65 15.85
N SER A 687 -26.32 -5.82 16.70
CA SER A 687 -26.25 -5.94 18.16
C SER A 687 -26.00 -4.54 18.74
N PRO A 688 -26.51 -4.19 19.93
CA PRO A 688 -26.28 -2.90 20.58
C PRO A 688 -25.03 -2.92 21.48
N THR A 689 -24.46 -1.75 21.79
CA THR A 689 -23.29 -1.60 22.70
C THR A 689 -23.60 -1.92 24.18
N ASN A 690 -24.84 -2.26 24.53
CA ASN A 690 -25.35 -2.16 25.89
C ASN A 690 -25.60 -3.51 26.59
N SER A 691 -24.81 -4.53 26.25
CA SER A 691 -24.72 -5.78 27.02
C SER A 691 -23.58 -5.68 28.04
N THR A 692 -23.90 -5.23 29.25
CA THR A 692 -22.99 -5.38 30.39
C THR A 692 -22.69 -6.87 30.62
N SER A 693 -21.47 -7.16 31.08
CA SER A 693 -21.11 -8.49 31.55
C SER A 693 -22.03 -8.90 32.71
N ARG A 694 -22.89 -9.91 32.48
CA ARG A 694 -23.44 -10.68 33.60
C ARG A 694 -22.29 -11.49 34.21
N GLU A 695 -21.74 -10.97 35.29
CA GLU A 695 -20.87 -11.72 36.18
C GLU A 695 -21.56 -13.03 36.57
N ARG A 696 -20.83 -14.15 36.53
CA ARG A 696 -21.26 -15.36 37.21
C ARG A 696 -20.97 -15.17 38.69
N SER A 697 -22.02 -14.91 39.46
CA SER A 697 -21.94 -14.95 40.92
C SER A 697 -21.69 -16.37 41.39
N GLU A 698 -20.50 -16.63 41.92
CA GLU A 698 -20.24 -17.73 42.86
C GLU A 698 -19.91 -17.15 44.25
N PRO A 699 -20.18 -17.90 45.34
CA PRO A 699 -20.49 -17.28 46.63
C PRO A 699 -19.27 -16.74 47.37
N GLY A 700 -19.45 -15.56 47.98
CA GLY A 700 -18.39 -14.89 48.74
C GLY A 700 -18.12 -15.53 50.10
N LEU A 701 -16.83 -15.68 50.43
CA LEU A 701 -16.30 -15.76 51.79
C LEU A 701 -15.34 -14.58 51.97
N GLY A 702 -15.64 -13.70 52.93
CA GLY A 702 -14.87 -12.48 53.16
C GLY A 702 -13.67 -12.69 54.09
N ALA A 703 -12.62 -11.89 53.87
CA ALA A 703 -11.50 -11.75 54.79
C ALA A 703 -11.09 -10.26 54.91
N LEU A 704 -10.59 -9.85 56.07
CA LEU A 704 -10.19 -8.47 56.33
C LEU A 704 -8.75 -8.19 55.85
N VAL A 705 -8.48 -6.92 55.56
CA VAL A 705 -7.13 -6.39 55.35
C VAL A 705 -6.37 -6.31 56.68
N PRO A 706 -5.10 -6.75 56.70
CA PRO A 706 -4.03 -5.91 57.25
C PRO A 706 -2.86 -5.71 56.26
N ALA A 707 -1.85 -4.95 56.70
CA ALA A 707 -0.83 -4.29 55.87
C ALA A 707 0.44 -5.17 55.60
N PRO A 708 1.40 -4.74 54.74
CA PRO A 708 2.37 -5.64 54.09
C PRO A 708 3.73 -5.77 54.81
N GLY A 709 4.52 -6.78 54.40
CA GLY A 709 5.96 -6.83 54.68
C GLY A 709 6.67 -8.07 54.09
N GLY A 710 7.99 -7.95 53.87
CA GLY A 710 8.91 -9.09 54.01
C GLY A 710 9.25 -9.96 52.78
N ALA A 711 10.19 -9.47 51.95
CA ALA A 711 11.41 -10.17 51.50
C ALA A 711 11.44 -11.70 51.18
N ALA A 712 11.91 -11.98 49.94
CA ALA A 712 13.10 -12.81 49.63
C ALA A 712 13.07 -14.38 49.57
N LEU A 713 13.52 -14.85 48.38
CA LEU A 713 14.43 -15.98 48.09
C LEU A 713 13.93 -17.46 48.03
N ASN A 714 14.55 -18.16 47.06
CA ASN A 714 14.66 -19.61 46.79
C ASN A 714 13.37 -20.38 46.43
N GLN A 715 13.28 -21.29 45.42
CA GLN A 715 14.17 -22.19 44.65
C GLN A 715 14.06 -23.67 45.11
N GLU A 716 14.12 -24.61 44.15
CA GLU A 716 14.04 -26.10 44.28
C GLU A 716 12.64 -26.69 44.57
N ASP A 717 12.25 -27.91 44.17
CA ASP A 717 12.50 -28.73 42.94
C ASP A 717 11.46 -29.91 42.88
N HIS A 718 11.62 -30.87 41.96
CA HIS A 718 10.87 -32.13 41.72
C HIS A 718 9.50 -31.99 41.00
N GLN A 719 9.03 -32.84 40.06
CA GLN A 719 9.30 -34.21 39.52
C GLN A 719 8.22 -35.26 39.85
N ALA A 720 7.92 -36.11 38.85
CA ALA A 720 7.05 -37.30 38.85
C ALA A 720 5.52 -37.04 38.99
N ASP A 721 4.60 -37.91 38.53
CA ASP A 721 4.76 -39.22 37.86
C ASP A 721 3.67 -39.51 36.79
N GLN A 722 3.68 -40.72 36.21
CA GLN A 722 2.85 -41.20 35.09
C GLN A 722 1.58 -42.00 35.51
N ALA A 723 0.92 -42.62 34.50
CA ALA A 723 -0.04 -43.75 34.55
C ALA A 723 -1.50 -43.47 34.97
N ASP A 724 -2.54 -44.15 34.42
CA ASP A 724 -2.72 -44.85 33.12
C ASP A 724 -4.25 -45.15 32.90
N ASP A 725 -4.56 -45.90 31.84
CA ASP A 725 -5.65 -46.90 31.72
C ASP A 725 -6.97 -46.53 30.98
N GLN A 726 -7.73 -47.58 30.63
CA GLN A 726 -8.75 -47.66 29.56
C GLN A 726 -9.98 -48.48 30.04
N ALA A 727 -10.93 -49.05 29.27
CA ALA A 727 -11.31 -49.09 27.84
C ALA A 727 -12.83 -49.40 27.76
N HIS A 728 -13.46 -49.36 26.57
CA HIS A 728 -14.26 -50.48 26.00
C HIS A 728 -15.13 -50.14 24.76
N ASP A 729 -15.18 -51.07 23.81
CA ASP A 729 -16.17 -51.19 22.70
C ASP A 729 -17.53 -51.78 23.19
N ALA A 730 -18.57 -52.11 22.39
CA ALA A 730 -18.75 -52.29 20.93
C ALA A 730 -20.25 -52.26 20.53
N HIS A 731 -20.56 -52.18 19.21
CA HIS A 731 -21.35 -53.23 18.51
C HIS A 731 -21.52 -53.03 16.97
N ARG A 732 -21.96 -54.10 16.28
CA ARG A 732 -22.16 -54.30 14.81
C ARG A 732 -23.41 -55.20 14.59
N ALA A 733 -24.12 -55.27 13.44
CA ALA A 733 -24.23 -54.48 12.19
C ALA A 733 -25.66 -54.75 11.61
N SER A 734 -26.07 -55.04 10.34
CA SER A 734 -25.52 -55.15 8.96
C SER A 734 -26.69 -55.51 7.99
N GLY A 735 -26.73 -55.09 6.71
CA GLY A 735 -27.59 -55.72 5.67
C GLY A 735 -28.06 -54.88 4.46
N LEU A 736 -28.25 -55.54 3.30
CA LEU A 736 -28.75 -55.08 1.97
C LEU A 736 -29.34 -56.30 1.20
N PRO A 737 -29.84 -56.20 -0.06
CA PRO A 737 -31.01 -55.49 -0.65
C PRO A 737 -32.04 -56.54 -1.22
N PRO A 738 -33.03 -56.26 -2.15
CA PRO A 738 -32.77 -56.08 -3.61
C PRO A 738 -33.81 -55.35 -4.53
N ARG A 739 -33.37 -55.00 -5.75
CA ARG A 739 -34.04 -54.94 -7.10
C ARG A 739 -35.49 -54.42 -7.36
N ALA A 740 -35.54 -53.26 -8.05
CA ALA A 740 -36.00 -52.98 -9.44
C ALA A 740 -37.29 -53.57 -10.09
N ALA A 741 -38.07 -52.69 -10.74
CA ALA A 741 -38.86 -52.92 -11.98
C ALA A 741 -39.27 -51.58 -12.67
N ASP A 742 -39.63 -51.62 -13.96
CA ASP A 742 -40.15 -50.56 -14.86
C ASP A 742 -41.17 -51.24 -15.82
N PRO A 743 -42.23 -50.58 -16.38
CA PRO A 743 -42.08 -49.93 -17.70
C PRO A 743 -43.12 -48.82 -18.11
N ASP A 744 -42.82 -48.11 -19.21
CA ASP A 744 -43.73 -47.65 -20.31
C ASP A 744 -44.97 -46.73 -20.01
N HIS A 745 -45.53 -45.94 -20.93
CA HIS A 745 -45.28 -45.68 -22.37
C HIS A 745 -45.86 -44.27 -22.76
N ASP A 746 -45.39 -43.66 -23.85
CA ASP A 746 -46.16 -42.85 -24.84
C ASP A 746 -46.96 -41.57 -24.45
N GLN A 747 -47.16 -40.55 -25.32
CA GLN A 747 -46.52 -40.15 -26.59
C GLN A 747 -46.95 -38.72 -27.02
N ARG A 748 -46.16 -38.12 -27.92
CA ARG A 748 -46.56 -37.11 -28.95
C ARG A 748 -47.09 -35.73 -28.45
N ASP A 749 -46.98 -34.64 -29.22
CA ASP A 749 -46.35 -34.47 -30.54
C ASP A 749 -45.53 -33.16 -30.69
N GLN A 750 -44.79 -33.10 -31.80
CA GLN A 750 -43.80 -32.09 -32.20
C GLN A 750 -44.38 -31.13 -33.30
N PRO A 751 -43.61 -30.20 -33.95
CA PRO A 751 -42.48 -29.35 -33.53
C PRO A 751 -42.50 -27.91 -34.18
N GLN A 752 -41.32 -27.25 -34.21
CA GLN A 752 -40.85 -26.26 -35.21
C GLN A 752 -41.40 -24.79 -35.14
N GLN A 753 -40.54 -23.75 -35.07
CA GLN A 753 -39.65 -23.13 -36.10
C GLN A 753 -40.42 -22.34 -37.18
N ALA A 754 -39.99 -21.18 -37.69
CA ALA A 754 -38.92 -20.22 -37.33
C ALA A 754 -39.14 -18.92 -38.16
N ALA A 755 -38.14 -18.02 -38.24
CA ALA A 755 -38.05 -16.84 -39.12
C ALA A 755 -39.02 -15.68 -38.76
N ASP A 756 -38.57 -14.46 -38.47
CA ASP A 756 -37.85 -13.44 -39.26
C ASP A 756 -38.81 -12.52 -40.04
N GLY A 757 -38.51 -11.21 -40.07
CA GLY A 757 -39.29 -10.21 -40.80
C GLY A 757 -39.34 -8.85 -40.09
N GLU A 758 -38.52 -7.90 -40.55
CA GLU A 758 -38.67 -6.48 -40.19
C GLU A 758 -39.98 -5.90 -40.74
N HIS A 759 -40.51 -4.82 -40.13
CA HIS A 759 -40.92 -3.60 -40.84
C HIS A 759 -41.43 -2.53 -39.85
N GLY A 760 -40.85 -1.33 -39.90
CA GLY A 760 -41.54 -0.09 -39.50
C GLY A 760 -41.96 0.72 -40.75
N PRO A 761 -42.32 2.01 -40.63
CA PRO A 761 -42.61 2.78 -39.43
C PRO A 761 -44.01 3.44 -39.49
N ARG A 762 -44.39 4.24 -38.48
CA ARG A 762 -45.25 5.43 -38.68
C ARG A 762 -45.15 6.45 -37.54
N VAL A 763 -45.35 7.71 -37.89
CA VAL A 763 -45.16 8.90 -37.03
C VAL A 763 -46.51 9.37 -36.47
N GLY A 764 -46.54 9.84 -35.23
CA GLY A 764 -47.77 10.29 -34.57
C GLY A 764 -47.56 11.12 -33.29
N GLN A 765 -46.95 12.30 -33.41
CA GLN A 765 -47.11 13.37 -32.41
C GLN A 765 -48.47 14.08 -32.65
N PRO A 766 -49.17 14.61 -31.61
CA PRO A 766 -48.75 15.91 -31.10
C PRO A 766 -49.08 16.29 -29.63
N ARG A 767 -48.52 17.45 -29.28
CA ARG A 767 -48.91 18.43 -28.24
C ARG A 767 -48.49 18.18 -26.78
N ARG A 768 -47.76 19.19 -26.30
CA ARG A 768 -47.42 19.49 -24.91
C ARG A 768 -48.64 20.08 -24.20
N ASP A 769 -48.62 20.05 -22.88
CA ASP A 769 -48.89 21.26 -22.13
C ASP A 769 -47.81 21.46 -21.05
N LEU A 770 -47.52 22.70 -20.67
CA LEU A 770 -46.37 23.06 -19.82
C LEU A 770 -46.80 23.98 -18.67
N ARG A 771 -46.41 23.63 -17.44
CA ARG A 771 -46.32 24.59 -16.33
C ARG A 771 -44.92 24.54 -15.72
N HIS A 772 -44.31 25.71 -15.57
CA HIS A 772 -42.93 25.83 -15.10
C HIS A 772 -42.80 25.63 -13.59
N VAL A 773 -41.70 24.99 -13.18
CA VAL A 773 -41.02 25.25 -11.90
C VAL A 773 -39.61 25.74 -12.25
N ARG A 774 -39.14 26.82 -11.60
CA ARG A 774 -37.84 27.42 -11.92
C ARG A 774 -36.68 26.60 -11.32
N GLY A 775 -35.83 26.06 -12.18
CA GLY A 775 -34.46 25.62 -11.85
C GLY A 775 -33.45 26.44 -12.66
N HIS A 776 -32.25 26.65 -12.12
CA HIS A 776 -31.20 27.39 -12.83
C HIS A 776 -30.56 26.51 -13.92
N HIS A 777 -30.47 27.03 -15.14
CA HIS A 777 -29.68 26.45 -16.23
C HIS A 777 -28.50 27.39 -16.56
N PRO A 778 -27.33 26.87 -16.96
CA PRO A 778 -26.19 27.69 -17.38
C PRO A 778 -26.48 28.40 -18.71
N SER A 779 -25.94 29.61 -18.86
CA SER A 779 -26.01 30.39 -20.11
C SER A 779 -25.07 29.83 -21.17
N VAL A 780 -25.58 29.58 -22.38
CA VAL A 780 -24.77 29.19 -23.54
C VAL A 780 -24.51 30.42 -24.41
N ALA A 781 -23.26 30.85 -24.49
CA ALA A 781 -22.80 31.87 -25.43
C ALA A 781 -22.05 31.20 -26.58
N GLY A 782 -22.55 31.37 -27.81
CA GLY A 782 -21.91 30.83 -29.02
C GLY A 782 -21.18 31.94 -29.79
N GLN A 783 -19.90 31.73 -30.09
CA GLN A 783 -19.09 32.63 -30.92
C GLN A 783 -18.78 31.96 -32.26
N ILE A 784 -18.93 32.69 -33.36
CA ILE A 784 -18.70 32.16 -34.71
C ILE A 784 -17.29 32.50 -35.15
N VAL A 785 -16.42 31.50 -35.22
CA VAL A 785 -15.10 31.61 -35.89
C VAL A 785 -15.24 31.05 -37.31
N ARG A 786 -14.79 31.82 -38.31
CA ARG A 786 -14.66 31.34 -39.69
C ARG A 786 -13.24 30.85 -39.92
N SER A 787 -13.09 29.82 -40.75
CA SER A 787 -11.82 29.36 -41.29
C SER A 787 -11.90 29.30 -42.81
N ASP A 788 -10.82 29.68 -43.49
CA ASP A 788 -10.78 29.82 -44.95
C ASP A 788 -10.57 28.47 -45.67
N ALA A 789 -11.49 27.53 -45.43
CA ALA A 789 -11.49 26.20 -46.04
C ALA A 789 -12.92 25.61 -46.17
N GLY A 790 -13.89 26.41 -46.62
CA GLY A 790 -15.13 25.91 -47.26
C GLY A 790 -16.12 25.05 -46.44
N GLY A 791 -15.93 24.86 -45.13
CA GLY A 791 -16.74 23.93 -44.32
C GLY A 791 -17.12 24.45 -42.93
N SER A 792 -18.36 24.90 -42.77
CA SER A 792 -18.88 25.43 -41.50
C SER A 792 -19.14 24.33 -40.45
N ARG A 793 -18.21 24.15 -39.48
CA ARG A 793 -18.46 23.35 -38.26
C ARG A 793 -18.89 24.23 -37.08
N ILE A 794 -20.11 24.04 -36.59
CA ILE A 794 -20.53 24.58 -35.30
C ILE A 794 -19.94 23.70 -34.19
N VAL A 795 -19.09 24.26 -33.33
CA VAL A 795 -18.50 23.57 -32.18
C VAL A 795 -19.16 24.07 -30.90
N TRP A 796 -19.99 23.22 -30.28
CA TRP A 796 -20.60 23.51 -28.99
C TRP A 796 -19.61 23.21 -27.86
N ARG A 797 -18.95 24.23 -27.32
CA ARG A 797 -18.28 24.11 -26.00
C ARG A 797 -19.32 24.17 -24.90
N VAL A 798 -19.47 23.06 -24.17
CA VAL A 798 -20.24 23.02 -22.92
C VAL A 798 -19.25 23.18 -21.76
N THR A 799 -19.11 24.40 -21.25
CA THR A 799 -18.32 24.68 -20.06
C THR A 799 -19.04 24.16 -18.81
N THR A 800 -18.69 22.96 -18.37
CA THR A 800 -19.10 22.43 -17.06
C THR A 800 -18.26 23.04 -15.93
N PRO A 801 -18.75 23.10 -14.67
CA PRO A 801 -18.05 23.75 -13.55
C PRO A 801 -16.73 23.10 -13.08
N SER A 802 -16.15 22.19 -13.86
CA SER A 802 -14.91 21.46 -13.57
C SER A 802 -13.64 22.23 -13.94
N ASP A 803 -13.70 23.11 -14.95
CA ASP A 803 -12.53 23.77 -15.55
C ASP A 803 -11.73 24.61 -14.53
N VAL A 804 -12.45 25.38 -13.70
CA VAL A 804 -11.86 26.29 -12.70
C VAL A 804 -10.97 25.55 -11.70
N ARG A 805 -11.29 24.30 -11.34
CA ARG A 805 -10.47 23.52 -10.38
C ARG A 805 -9.17 23.02 -11.03
N ALA A 806 -9.21 22.60 -12.28
CA ALA A 806 -8.02 22.18 -13.01
C ALA A 806 -7.09 23.38 -13.23
N LEU A 807 -7.64 24.47 -13.78
CA LEU A 807 -6.91 25.72 -14.03
C LEU A 807 -6.32 26.33 -12.75
N ALA A 808 -7.03 26.30 -11.60
CA ALA A 808 -6.48 26.76 -10.33
C ALA A 808 -5.28 25.92 -9.85
N GLY A 809 -5.31 24.60 -10.08
CA GLY A 809 -4.18 23.72 -9.78
C GLY A 809 -2.96 24.00 -10.67
N GLU A 810 -3.17 24.11 -11.97
CA GLU A 810 -2.12 24.41 -12.95
C GLU A 810 -1.52 25.81 -12.75
N LEU A 811 -2.36 26.84 -12.57
CA LEU A 811 -1.92 28.22 -12.33
C LEU A 811 -1.13 28.34 -11.02
N SER A 812 -1.62 27.74 -9.93
CA SER A 812 -0.92 27.72 -8.64
C SER A 812 0.46 27.04 -8.77
N LEU A 813 0.52 25.88 -9.42
CA LEU A 813 1.77 25.15 -9.66
C LEU A 813 2.72 25.93 -10.58
N ALA A 814 2.21 26.61 -11.62
CA ALA A 814 2.99 27.44 -12.52
C ALA A 814 3.60 28.65 -11.79
N VAL A 815 2.80 29.38 -11.00
CA VAL A 815 3.26 30.51 -10.18
C VAL A 815 4.33 30.07 -9.16
N VAL A 816 4.11 28.94 -8.47
CA VAL A 816 5.10 28.37 -7.52
C VAL A 816 6.39 27.96 -8.24
N ARG A 817 6.30 27.31 -9.42
CA ARG A 817 7.48 26.90 -10.20
C ARG A 817 8.26 28.11 -10.75
N LEU A 818 7.57 29.10 -11.30
CA LEU A 818 8.17 30.35 -11.80
C LEU A 818 8.87 31.10 -10.66
N THR A 819 8.19 31.25 -9.52
CA THR A 819 8.77 31.91 -8.34
C THR A 819 9.93 31.10 -7.77
N ARG A 820 9.91 29.76 -7.83
CA ARG A 820 11.07 28.92 -7.48
C ARG A 820 12.24 29.12 -8.43
N HIS A 821 12.01 29.32 -9.73
CA HIS A 821 13.10 29.57 -10.69
C HIS A 821 13.71 30.98 -10.51
N LEU A 822 12.86 31.99 -10.28
CA LEU A 822 13.27 33.35 -9.87
C LEU A 822 14.04 33.37 -8.53
N ARG A 823 13.74 32.45 -7.59
CA ARG A 823 14.52 32.25 -6.35
C ARG A 823 15.82 31.47 -6.58
N GLY A 824 15.89 30.62 -7.61
CA GLY A 824 16.95 29.63 -7.81
C GLY A 824 18.30 30.19 -8.27
N ARG A 825 18.34 31.43 -8.75
CA ARG A 825 19.56 32.13 -9.18
C ARG A 825 20.12 33.07 -8.10
N ARG A 826 19.91 32.74 -6.82
CA ARG A 826 20.33 33.52 -5.64
C ARG A 826 21.36 32.78 -4.78
N THR A 827 22.49 32.40 -5.37
CA THR A 827 23.62 31.79 -4.63
C THR A 827 24.25 32.74 -3.61
N ASP A 828 24.21 34.05 -3.88
CA ASP A 828 25.03 35.06 -3.18
C ASP A 828 24.21 36.19 -2.52
N SER A 829 22.87 36.05 -2.42
CA SER A 829 22.01 37.09 -1.84
C SER A 829 22.14 37.11 -0.30
N PRO A 830 22.54 38.23 0.34
CA PRO A 830 22.86 38.29 1.77
C PRO A 830 21.62 38.36 2.69
N VAL A 831 20.40 38.17 2.15
CA VAL A 831 19.13 38.27 2.87
C VAL A 831 18.22 37.06 2.63
N SER A 832 17.60 36.58 3.70
CA SER A 832 16.55 35.55 3.61
C SER A 832 15.27 36.07 2.93
N LEU A 833 14.39 35.17 2.50
CA LEU A 833 13.12 35.52 1.84
C LEU A 833 12.24 36.44 2.70
N THR A 834 12.15 36.20 4.01
CA THR A 834 11.37 37.04 4.94
C THR A 834 12.00 38.43 5.14
N GLN A 835 13.34 38.51 5.09
CA GLN A 835 14.06 39.79 5.14
C GLN A 835 13.83 40.60 3.86
N LEU A 836 13.92 39.97 2.69
CA LEU A 836 13.66 40.65 1.42
C LEU A 836 12.20 41.10 1.29
N SER A 837 11.25 40.30 1.77
CA SER A 837 9.81 40.66 1.81
C SER A 837 9.60 41.93 2.64
N ALA A 838 10.11 41.95 3.88
CA ALA A 838 10.05 43.13 4.75
C ALA A 838 10.76 44.38 4.14
N LEU A 839 11.89 44.19 3.44
CA LEU A 839 12.55 45.28 2.70
C LEU A 839 11.70 45.78 1.52
N ALA A 840 11.03 44.90 0.78
CA ALA A 840 10.17 45.26 -0.34
C ALA A 840 8.92 46.02 0.11
N THR A 841 8.30 45.64 1.23
CA THR A 841 7.19 46.37 1.84
C THR A 841 7.63 47.75 2.36
N LEU A 842 8.82 47.86 2.97
CA LEU A 842 9.42 49.16 3.33
C LEU A 842 9.80 50.01 2.10
N ALA A 843 10.03 49.40 0.92
CA ALA A 843 10.23 50.11 -0.34
C ALA A 843 8.91 50.62 -0.93
N ARG A 844 7.88 49.77 -0.96
CA ARG A 844 6.55 50.03 -1.55
C ARG A 844 5.74 51.04 -0.74
N GLU A 845 5.83 50.96 0.59
CA GLU A 845 4.90 51.63 1.51
C GLU A 845 5.60 52.57 2.51
N GLY A 846 6.93 52.70 2.38
CA GLY A 846 7.72 53.66 3.13
C GLY A 846 7.97 53.28 4.59
N ALA A 847 8.27 54.30 5.39
CA ALA A 847 8.75 54.15 6.76
C ALA A 847 7.59 53.90 7.75
N MET A 848 7.68 52.82 8.53
CA MET A 848 6.60 52.37 9.42
C MET A 848 7.10 51.75 10.73
N THR A 849 6.22 51.53 11.71
CA THR A 849 6.61 50.92 12.98
C THR A 849 6.79 49.39 12.86
N PRO A 850 7.59 48.74 13.74
CA PRO A 850 7.74 47.28 13.73
C PRO A 850 6.43 46.50 13.81
N GLY A 851 5.41 47.03 14.50
CA GLY A 851 4.08 46.43 14.59
C GLY A 851 3.28 46.54 13.29
N ALA A 852 3.36 47.67 12.60
CA ALA A 852 2.73 47.85 11.28
C ALA A 852 3.38 46.95 10.23
N LEU A 853 4.71 46.83 10.23
CA LEU A 853 5.43 45.93 9.33
C LEU A 853 5.12 44.46 9.63
N ALA A 854 5.00 44.09 10.91
CA ALA A 854 4.61 42.73 11.33
C ALA A 854 3.21 42.36 10.80
N ALA A 855 2.23 43.27 10.91
CA ALA A 855 0.88 43.06 10.40
C ALA A 855 0.83 42.93 8.88
N LYS A 856 1.58 43.76 8.14
CA LYS A 856 1.63 43.72 6.66
C LYS A 856 2.32 42.47 6.13
N GLU A 857 3.42 42.07 6.74
CA GLU A 857 4.12 40.82 6.44
C GLU A 857 3.40 39.56 6.99
N ARG A 858 2.22 39.74 7.63
CA ARG A 858 1.41 38.67 8.25
C ARG A 858 2.21 37.76 9.19
N VAL A 859 3.14 38.33 9.97
CA VAL A 859 3.97 37.59 10.95
C VAL A 859 3.86 38.16 12.36
N GLN A 860 4.07 37.30 13.36
CA GLN A 860 4.02 37.69 14.77
C GLN A 860 5.08 38.76 15.11
N PRO A 861 4.76 39.83 15.87
CA PRO A 861 5.71 40.91 16.17
C PRO A 861 7.08 40.49 16.71
N PRO A 862 7.23 39.48 17.60
CA PRO A 862 8.55 39.00 18.04
C PRO A 862 9.41 38.37 16.94
N SER A 863 8.80 37.89 15.85
CA SER A 863 9.53 37.44 14.66
C SER A 863 9.94 38.60 13.78
N MET A 864 9.05 39.58 13.55
CA MET A 864 9.39 40.80 12.82
C MET A 864 10.50 41.60 13.50
N THR A 865 10.49 41.73 14.83
CA THR A 865 11.57 42.39 15.59
C THR A 865 12.94 41.73 15.37
N ARG A 866 12.99 40.40 15.16
CA ARG A 866 14.24 39.68 14.82
C ARG A 866 14.66 39.89 13.36
N VAL A 867 13.71 39.97 12.43
CA VAL A 867 13.95 40.36 11.03
C VAL A 867 14.54 41.78 10.96
N ILE A 868 13.94 42.74 11.68
CA ILE A 868 14.41 44.13 11.80
C ILE A 868 15.75 44.22 12.57
N ALA A 869 16.09 43.25 13.42
CA ALA A 869 17.44 43.15 14.02
C ALA A 869 18.46 42.83 12.93
N SER A 870 18.37 41.66 12.32
CA SER A 870 19.33 41.23 11.30
C SER A 870 19.41 42.18 10.09
N LEU A 871 18.30 42.79 9.66
CA LEU A 871 18.32 43.84 8.63
C LEU A 871 19.04 45.12 9.06
N SER A 872 19.03 45.46 10.35
CA SER A 872 19.76 46.61 10.90
C SER A 872 21.25 46.29 11.06
N ASP A 873 21.59 45.05 11.43
CA ASP A 873 22.96 44.57 11.54
C ASP A 873 23.64 44.52 10.16
N LEU A 874 22.90 44.09 9.12
CA LEU A 874 23.29 44.15 7.71
C LEU A 874 23.28 45.58 7.12
N LYS A 875 22.91 46.61 7.90
CA LYS A 875 22.79 48.02 7.47
C LYS A 875 21.84 48.24 6.28
N LEU A 876 20.77 47.44 6.18
CA LEU A 876 19.73 47.55 5.13
C LEU A 876 18.51 48.35 5.59
N VAL A 877 18.28 48.45 6.90
CA VAL A 877 17.27 49.36 7.48
C VAL A 877 17.87 50.29 8.53
N GLU A 878 17.31 51.51 8.59
CA GLU A 878 17.55 52.49 9.64
C GLU A 878 16.40 52.46 10.65
N ARG A 879 16.72 52.73 11.93
CA ARG A 879 15.74 52.90 13.01
C ARG A 879 15.80 54.34 13.52
N LYS A 880 14.67 55.02 13.59
CA LYS A 880 14.56 56.41 14.09
C LYS A 880 13.44 56.52 15.13
N PRO A 881 13.53 57.42 16.12
CA PRO A 881 12.38 57.72 16.99
C PRO A 881 11.17 58.16 16.17
N HIS A 882 9.97 57.76 16.57
CA HIS A 882 8.74 58.17 15.90
C HIS A 882 8.49 59.68 16.16
N PRO A 883 8.28 60.51 15.11
CA PRO A 883 8.39 61.97 15.21
C PRO A 883 7.34 62.63 16.12
N THR A 884 6.26 61.93 16.43
CA THR A 884 5.18 62.38 17.33
C THR A 884 4.96 61.46 18.55
N ASP A 885 5.76 60.41 18.73
CA ASP A 885 5.68 59.53 19.91
C ASP A 885 7.08 59.00 20.29
N GLY A 886 7.69 59.61 21.30
CA GLY A 886 9.01 59.22 21.81
C GLY A 886 9.11 57.79 22.39
N ARG A 887 8.00 57.05 22.51
CA ARG A 887 7.98 55.64 22.93
C ARG A 887 8.03 54.66 21.76
N GLN A 888 7.84 55.12 20.53
CA GLN A 888 7.83 54.27 19.33
C GLN A 888 9.06 54.51 18.45
N ILE A 889 9.42 53.49 17.67
CA ILE A 889 10.45 53.58 16.62
C ILE A 889 9.82 53.36 15.25
N ILE A 890 10.32 54.10 14.27
CA ILE A 890 10.06 53.89 12.85
C ILE A 890 11.25 53.15 12.25
N VAL A 891 10.95 52.17 11.40
CA VAL A 891 11.90 51.47 10.53
C VAL A 891 11.75 52.04 9.12
N SER A 892 12.87 52.30 8.46
CA SER A 892 12.93 52.79 7.07
C SER A 892 14.07 52.12 6.32
N LEU A 893 13.99 52.00 5.00
CA LEU A 893 15.16 51.56 4.21
C LEU A 893 16.34 52.52 4.39
N SER A 894 17.54 51.96 4.51
CA SER A 894 18.79 52.68 4.28
C SER A 894 19.03 52.87 2.78
N GLU A 895 20.09 53.57 2.40
CA GLU A 895 20.51 53.70 1.01
C GLU A 895 20.97 52.36 0.41
N SER A 896 21.74 51.57 1.17
CA SER A 896 22.10 50.19 0.83
C SER A 896 20.88 49.26 0.75
N GLY A 897 19.86 49.47 1.58
CA GLY A 897 18.58 48.75 1.48
C GLY A 897 17.78 49.10 0.22
N ARG A 898 17.80 50.37 -0.22
CA ARG A 898 17.21 50.80 -1.50
C ARG A 898 17.97 50.22 -2.69
N ALA A 899 19.30 50.26 -2.68
CA ALA A 899 20.14 49.67 -3.73
C ALA A 899 19.87 48.17 -3.89
N LEU A 900 19.91 47.40 -2.79
CA LEU A 900 19.65 45.95 -2.83
C LEU A 900 18.26 45.62 -3.40
N ILE A 901 17.23 46.41 -3.08
CA ILE A 901 15.87 46.22 -3.65
C ILE A 901 15.81 46.57 -5.14
N ALA A 902 16.55 47.59 -5.59
CA ALA A 902 16.65 47.95 -7.00
C ALA A 902 17.38 46.86 -7.81
N ASP A 903 18.55 46.40 -7.34
CA ASP A 903 19.32 45.33 -7.97
C ASP A 903 18.51 44.02 -8.06
N GLU A 904 17.83 43.64 -6.97
CA GLU A 904 16.93 42.49 -6.93
C GLU A 904 15.73 42.65 -7.88
N ALA A 905 15.24 43.86 -8.11
CA ALA A 905 14.19 44.12 -9.10
C ALA A 905 14.73 43.96 -10.53
N SER A 906 15.80 44.67 -10.89
CA SER A 906 16.40 44.65 -12.22
C SER A 906 16.95 43.27 -12.61
N ALA A 907 17.47 42.49 -11.68
CA ALA A 907 17.92 41.12 -11.95
C ALA A 907 16.76 40.16 -12.30
N ARG A 908 15.58 40.33 -11.66
CA ARG A 908 14.37 39.58 -12.03
C ARG A 908 13.79 40.06 -13.35
N GLU A 909 13.77 41.37 -13.57
CA GLU A 909 13.24 41.99 -14.79
C GLU A 909 14.07 41.60 -16.01
N ALA A 910 15.40 41.74 -15.98
CA ALA A 910 16.28 41.36 -17.09
C ALA A 910 16.16 39.87 -17.47
N TRP A 911 16.02 38.97 -16.48
CA TRP A 911 15.77 37.55 -16.78
C TRP A 911 14.37 37.31 -17.37
N MET A 912 13.34 37.98 -16.87
CA MET A 912 12.01 37.92 -17.48
C MET A 912 12.03 38.44 -18.92
N THR A 913 12.74 39.54 -19.20
CA THR A 913 12.95 40.05 -20.57
C THR A 913 13.66 39.02 -21.45
N GLU A 914 14.71 38.35 -20.95
CA GLU A 914 15.38 37.25 -21.67
C GLU A 914 14.39 36.15 -22.06
N GLN A 915 13.60 35.62 -21.10
CA GLN A 915 12.67 34.52 -21.38
C GLN A 915 11.49 34.93 -22.27
N LEU A 916 10.99 36.16 -22.11
CA LEU A 916 9.89 36.69 -22.92
C LEU A 916 10.34 37.03 -24.36
N SER A 917 11.63 37.34 -24.58
CA SER A 917 12.15 37.68 -25.91
C SER A 917 12.07 36.55 -26.95
N GLY A 918 11.91 35.30 -26.50
CA GLY A 918 11.73 34.13 -27.36
C GLY A 918 10.28 33.80 -27.72
N LEU A 919 9.30 34.61 -27.30
CA LEU A 919 7.87 34.34 -27.50
C LEU A 919 7.29 35.08 -28.71
N THR A 920 6.21 34.55 -29.29
CA THR A 920 5.46 35.23 -30.36
C THR A 920 4.60 36.37 -29.81
N GLY A 921 4.19 37.32 -30.65
CA GLY A 921 3.27 38.39 -30.25
C GLY A 921 1.97 37.86 -29.61
N GLU A 922 1.36 36.85 -30.21
CA GLU A 922 0.17 36.18 -29.65
C GLU A 922 0.41 35.58 -28.25
N GLN A 923 1.60 35.05 -27.97
CA GLN A 923 1.97 34.55 -26.65
C GLN A 923 2.20 35.69 -25.64
N LEU A 924 2.76 36.82 -26.08
CA LEU A 924 2.93 38.01 -25.25
C LEU A 924 1.58 38.66 -24.91
N ASP A 925 0.67 38.78 -25.87
CA ASP A 925 -0.70 39.30 -25.66
C ASP A 925 -1.47 38.45 -24.63
N VAL A 926 -1.34 37.12 -24.70
CA VAL A 926 -1.94 36.19 -23.73
C VAL A 926 -1.31 36.33 -22.34
N LEU A 927 0.01 36.57 -22.26
CA LEU A 927 0.69 36.81 -20.98
C LEU A 927 0.33 38.17 -20.36
N GLU A 928 0.15 39.22 -21.16
CA GLU A 928 -0.34 40.51 -20.67
C GLU A 928 -1.75 40.39 -20.06
N GLN A 929 -2.66 39.69 -20.76
CA GLN A 929 -4.00 39.39 -20.26
C GLN A 929 -3.95 38.55 -18.96
N ALA A 930 -3.10 37.52 -18.91
CA ALA A 930 -2.91 36.72 -17.71
C ALA A 930 -2.35 37.55 -16.53
N VAL A 931 -1.42 38.47 -16.77
CA VAL A 931 -0.88 39.39 -15.76
C VAL A 931 -1.95 40.37 -15.26
N ALA A 932 -2.83 40.88 -16.12
CA ALA A 932 -3.97 41.70 -15.70
C ALA A 932 -4.93 40.93 -14.78
N ILE A 933 -5.28 39.69 -15.16
CA ILE A 933 -6.15 38.81 -14.34
C ILE A 933 -5.49 38.47 -13.01
N MET A 934 -4.20 38.13 -12.98
CA MET A 934 -3.47 37.84 -11.74
C MET A 934 -3.40 39.07 -10.81
N LYS A 935 -3.22 40.28 -11.36
CA LYS A 935 -3.27 41.53 -10.57
C LYS A 935 -4.66 41.76 -9.95
N GLN A 936 -5.74 41.49 -10.70
CA GLN A 936 -7.10 41.59 -10.16
C GLN A 936 -7.33 40.60 -9.01
N ILE A 937 -6.96 39.32 -9.18
CA ILE A 937 -7.11 38.29 -8.14
C ILE A 937 -6.38 38.68 -6.84
N VAL A 938 -5.20 39.28 -6.94
CA VAL A 938 -4.45 39.78 -5.77
C VAL A 938 -5.14 40.99 -5.14
N ALA A 939 -5.58 41.97 -5.94
CA ALA A 939 -6.25 43.18 -5.44
C ALA A 939 -7.64 42.91 -4.82
N GLU A 940 -8.30 41.81 -5.19
CA GLU A 940 -9.52 41.32 -4.53
C GLU A 940 -9.25 40.48 -3.26
N SER A 941 -7.96 40.31 -2.88
CA SER A 941 -7.50 39.45 -1.76
C SER A 941 -6.59 40.16 -0.73
N GLU A 942 -6.33 41.46 -0.89
CA GLU A 942 -5.60 42.32 0.08
C GLU A 942 -6.55 43.13 0.97
#